data_AF-A0A091KD55-F1
#
_entry.id   AF-A0A091KD55-F1
#
_cell.length_a   1.000
_cell.length_b   1.000
_cell.length_c   1.000
_cell.angle_alpha   90.00
_cell.angle_beta   90.00
_cell.angle_gamma   90.00
#
_symmetry.space_group_name_H-M   'P 1'
#
loop_
_entity.id
_entity.type
_entity.pdbx_description
1 polymer ?
#
loop_
_entity_poly.entity_id
_entity_poly.type
_entity_poly.pdbx_seq_one_letter_code
_entity_poly.pdbx_strand_id
1 'polypeptide(L)'
;LQIEELLKEVTLKETKKKKIDAFLHEINSLLSVIPETPETELTDQAWLPKGVKVPFLQVPFSVKGKFRFVPPVELKVVGSYLLGTCIKPEINVDVAVTMPQEIFQDKDNLNQRYHRKRALYLAHIAQHFSKEKLFGSVKFAYMNSNHLKPILLLRPQGKDEKMVTVRLHACPVPSLFKPSRFYPSKNNIRTAWFMEQSTPKEGATEPPTPHYNNSILCDTVLLSHLHFLSSAATDFPGMKDGLALLKVWLNQRQLSKGLGCFNGFLVSMLVAYLLMKRKIVKMMSGYQVLRSTLQFLATTDLSVMGISLAKDGDASLPVLDDFHQAFEVVFVDPSGLVNLCADMTASKYHQVQFEAKRSMEILDDRMVDGFQALLMTAKPTLRTFDHVFHLKHVSKLQGACKKMQLLNELMDRGGNYMAAALPFIVSLLARGLAGRALLVAHSLPQIQEWPIDAEPPKHKDVGPLTFGLLFVPEFAASTLEKGPQADHPEALDFRTFWGEKSELRRFQDGSICEAVVWEADTVCQKRLIPEQIVKHLLKLHADIPESSICYTGALLESVIRTGKEVSGTGEEAMVNVICSYDDLSRKLPLTVTAVQGVHPVIRYTDVFPPIPMKPIYSFHTRVRTKHLLLPSEEKPCPAYIAPLKIICHMEGSGQWPQDKEAIKRIKAAFHLQLAELLQQQHQLVCRPAVTHTDVYKDGYVFRLQVAYHREPLILKEVVTPEGMLKYQDTEESRQLEMETLHLPYLTSSLHGLPQQHPVFGSTCRLAKRWVSAQLLSDNISEECVDLLVAFLFLHPAPFTPP
;
A
#
# COMPACT_ATOMS: atom_id res chain seq x y z
N LEU A 1 -9.73 26.17 12.90
CA LEU A 1 -8.40 26.24 13.55
C LEU A 1 -7.34 25.38 12.86
N GLN A 2 -7.24 24.07 13.11
CA GLN A 2 -6.17 23.22 12.51
C GLN A 2 -6.10 23.33 10.97
N ILE A 3 -7.27 23.30 10.30
CA ILE A 3 -7.37 23.49 8.84
C ILE A 3 -6.86 24.87 8.40
N GLU A 4 -7.18 25.94 9.12
CA GLU A 4 -6.73 27.29 8.78
C GLU A 4 -5.21 27.44 8.92
N GLU A 5 -4.63 26.81 9.95
CA GLU A 5 -3.18 26.77 10.16
C GLU A 5 -2.49 26.01 9.02
N LEU A 6 -2.98 24.82 8.68
CA LEU A 6 -2.48 24.05 7.55
C LEU A 6 -2.54 24.85 6.24
N LEU A 7 -3.68 25.51 5.97
CA LEU A 7 -3.85 26.34 4.78
C LEU A 7 -2.82 27.49 4.74
N LYS A 8 -2.55 28.16 5.88
CA LYS A 8 -1.49 29.20 5.95
C LYS A 8 -0.10 28.64 5.64
N GLU A 9 0.19 27.41 6.06
CA GLU A 9 1.47 26.76 5.80
C GLU A 9 1.63 26.33 4.34
N VAL A 10 0.61 25.70 3.75
CA VAL A 10 0.72 25.08 2.42
C VAL A 10 0.52 26.09 1.28
N THR A 11 -0.19 27.19 1.50
CA THR A 11 -0.48 28.19 0.46
C THR A 11 0.73 29.05 0.10
N LEU A 12 0.71 29.56 -1.13
CA LEU A 12 1.76 30.39 -1.68
C LEU A 12 1.63 31.85 -1.20
N LYS A 13 2.69 32.37 -0.58
CA LYS A 13 2.77 33.76 -0.11
C LYS A 13 2.82 34.74 -1.29
N GLU A 14 2.18 35.90 -1.13
CA GLU A 14 2.07 36.93 -2.18
C GLU A 14 3.43 37.47 -2.66
N THR A 15 4.40 37.61 -1.76
CA THR A 15 5.76 38.03 -2.10
C THR A 15 6.47 37.07 -3.05
N LYS A 16 6.19 35.77 -2.93
CA LYS A 16 6.73 34.75 -3.85
C LYS A 16 6.03 34.80 -5.21
N LYS A 17 4.72 35.07 -5.26
CA LYS A 17 3.98 35.21 -6.53
C LYS A 17 4.58 36.30 -7.41
N LYS A 18 4.82 37.50 -6.84
CA LYS A 18 5.44 38.61 -7.59
C LYS A 18 6.77 38.24 -8.24
N LYS A 19 7.61 37.47 -7.54
CA LYS A 19 8.88 36.97 -8.11
C LYS A 19 8.66 35.95 -9.23
N ILE A 20 7.70 35.05 -9.06
CA ILE A 20 7.33 34.06 -10.08
C ILE A 20 6.78 34.77 -11.33
N ASP A 21 5.93 35.78 -11.16
CA ASP A 21 5.37 36.54 -12.27
C ASP A 21 6.46 37.27 -13.07
N ALA A 22 7.41 37.91 -12.39
CA ALA A 22 8.58 38.52 -13.03
C ALA A 22 9.40 37.50 -13.84
N PHE A 23 9.66 36.33 -13.25
CA PHE A 23 10.37 35.23 -13.93
C PHE A 23 9.62 34.72 -15.17
N LEU A 24 8.29 34.63 -15.11
CA LEU A 24 7.45 34.23 -16.26
C LEU A 24 7.47 35.28 -17.38
N HIS A 25 7.50 36.57 -17.06
CA HIS A 25 7.64 37.63 -18.06
C HIS A 25 8.99 37.59 -18.78
N GLU A 26 10.08 37.30 -18.06
CA GLU A 26 11.41 37.12 -18.66
C GLU A 26 11.45 35.89 -19.58
N ILE A 27 10.87 34.75 -19.17
CA ILE A 27 10.73 33.56 -20.01
C ILE A 27 9.98 33.88 -21.32
N ASN A 28 8.86 34.60 -21.22
CA ASN A 28 8.08 35.00 -22.38
C ASN A 28 8.89 35.89 -23.35
N SER A 29 9.68 36.81 -22.81
CA SER A 29 10.54 37.70 -23.61
C SER A 29 11.67 36.96 -24.30
N LEU A 30 12.21 35.90 -23.70
CA LEU A 30 13.26 35.08 -24.31
C LEU A 30 12.71 34.17 -25.43
N LEU A 31 11.50 33.63 -25.28
CA LEU A 31 10.91 32.73 -26.28
C LEU A 31 10.65 33.42 -27.62
N SER A 32 10.26 34.70 -27.61
CA SER A 32 9.96 35.45 -28.83
C SER A 32 11.20 35.79 -29.67
N VAL A 33 12.41 35.69 -29.10
CA VAL A 33 13.67 36.05 -29.75
C VAL A 33 14.43 34.81 -30.28
N ILE A 34 13.92 33.59 -30.04
CA ILE A 34 14.56 32.37 -30.52
C ILE A 34 14.53 32.32 -32.05
N PRO A 35 15.67 32.15 -32.74
CA PRO A 35 15.72 32.15 -34.20
C PRO A 35 15.04 30.92 -34.81
N GLU A 36 14.44 31.13 -35.98
CA GLU A 36 13.89 30.08 -36.84
C GLU A 36 14.98 29.13 -37.35
N THR A 37 14.59 27.91 -37.69
CA THR A 37 15.47 26.91 -38.31
C THR A 37 15.01 26.56 -39.73
N PRO A 38 15.93 26.15 -40.62
CA PRO A 38 15.55 25.69 -41.96
C PRO A 38 14.68 24.42 -41.89
N GLU A 39 13.85 24.22 -42.91
CA GLU A 39 13.03 23.01 -43.03
C GLU A 39 13.90 21.79 -43.38
N THR A 40 13.86 20.77 -42.53
CA THR A 40 14.54 19.48 -42.75
C THR A 40 13.55 18.32 -42.67
N GLU A 41 13.95 17.15 -43.17
CA GLU A 41 13.19 15.92 -42.95
C GLU A 41 13.15 15.61 -41.44
N LEU A 42 12.04 15.04 -40.95
CA LEU A 42 11.83 14.78 -39.51
C LEU A 42 12.86 13.79 -38.92
N THR A 43 13.48 12.98 -39.79
CA THR A 43 14.56 12.05 -39.45
C THR A 43 15.95 12.70 -39.56
N ASP A 44 16.08 13.84 -40.24
CA ASP A 44 17.31 14.62 -40.29
C ASP A 44 17.35 15.60 -39.11
N GLN A 45 18.10 15.20 -38.09
CA GLN A 45 18.31 15.94 -36.84
C GLN A 45 19.73 16.52 -36.75
N ALA A 46 20.48 16.58 -37.86
CA ALA A 46 21.86 17.10 -37.86
C ALA A 46 21.93 18.61 -37.52
N TRP A 47 20.82 19.34 -37.69
CA TRP A 47 20.69 20.74 -37.29
C TRP A 47 20.68 20.93 -35.77
N LEU A 48 20.35 19.90 -34.98
CA LEU A 48 20.35 19.97 -33.52
C LEU A 48 21.80 19.83 -33.00
N PRO A 49 22.31 20.78 -32.21
CA PRO A 49 23.67 20.71 -31.69
C PRO A 49 23.89 19.54 -30.74
N LYS A 50 25.14 19.06 -30.68
CA LYS A 50 25.54 17.89 -29.85
C LYS A 50 25.23 18.02 -28.35
N GLY A 51 25.07 19.23 -27.84
CA GLY A 51 24.77 19.51 -26.42
C GLY A 51 23.29 19.35 -26.03
N VAL A 52 22.41 18.97 -26.96
CA VAL A 52 21.00 18.70 -26.67
C VAL A 52 20.52 17.45 -27.41
N LYS A 53 19.69 16.66 -26.74
CA LYS A 53 19.04 15.46 -27.26
C LYS A 53 17.54 15.65 -27.37
N VAL A 54 16.91 14.88 -28.25
CA VAL A 54 15.46 14.89 -28.42
C VAL A 54 14.81 14.18 -27.23
N PRO A 55 13.93 14.82 -26.46
CA PRO A 55 13.37 14.25 -25.23
C PRO A 55 12.23 13.25 -25.50
N PHE A 56 12.39 12.35 -26.48
CA PHE A 56 11.34 11.42 -26.88
C PHE A 56 11.94 10.12 -27.43
N LEU A 57 11.36 8.97 -27.04
CA LEU A 57 11.78 7.67 -27.57
C LEU A 57 11.31 7.51 -29.03
N GLN A 58 12.22 7.65 -29.98
CA GLN A 58 11.94 7.59 -31.42
C GLN A 58 12.03 6.16 -31.97
N VAL A 59 11.14 5.28 -31.51
CA VAL A 59 11.08 3.88 -31.96
C VAL A 59 9.69 3.58 -32.56
N PRO A 60 9.59 3.20 -33.84
CA PRO A 60 10.64 3.12 -34.87
C PRO A 60 11.24 4.48 -35.27
N PHE A 61 12.53 4.58 -35.63
CA PHE A 61 13.11 5.88 -35.98
C PHE A 61 12.56 6.43 -37.30
N SER A 62 12.37 5.57 -38.30
CA SER A 62 11.87 5.95 -39.62
C SER A 62 10.44 6.48 -39.55
N VAL A 63 10.24 7.71 -40.04
CA VAL A 63 8.93 8.35 -40.12
C VAL A 63 8.96 9.40 -41.24
N LYS A 64 7.82 9.57 -41.94
CA LYS A 64 7.67 10.61 -42.96
C LYS A 64 7.26 11.94 -42.31
N GLY A 65 7.75 13.04 -42.85
CA GLY A 65 7.33 14.38 -42.48
C GLY A 65 8.52 15.32 -42.44
N LYS A 66 8.23 16.62 -42.37
CA LYS A 66 9.26 17.67 -42.29
C LYS A 66 9.10 18.49 -41.03
N PHE A 67 10.17 19.12 -40.59
CA PHE A 67 10.17 19.98 -39.41
C PHE A 67 10.99 21.24 -39.65
N ARG A 68 10.49 22.35 -39.13
CA ARG A 68 11.22 23.60 -38.91
C ARG A 68 10.77 24.19 -37.58
N PHE A 69 11.65 24.90 -36.90
CA PHE A 69 11.31 25.67 -35.72
C PHE A 69 10.86 27.07 -36.14
N VAL A 70 9.74 27.51 -35.57
CA VAL A 70 9.22 28.88 -35.67
C VAL A 70 8.89 29.36 -34.25
N PRO A 71 9.19 30.63 -33.89
CA PRO A 71 8.82 31.20 -32.59
C PRO A 71 7.36 30.94 -32.22
N PRO A 72 7.06 30.71 -30.93
CA PRO A 72 5.71 30.35 -30.51
C PRO A 72 4.72 31.48 -30.75
N VAL A 73 3.49 31.13 -31.13
CA VAL A 73 2.40 32.11 -31.38
C VAL A 73 2.04 32.84 -30.10
N GLU A 74 1.92 32.08 -29.02
CA GLU A 74 1.55 32.59 -27.71
C GLU A 74 2.09 31.71 -26.60
N LEU A 75 2.25 32.34 -25.43
CA LEU A 75 2.57 31.69 -24.17
C LEU A 75 1.45 32.00 -23.18
N LYS A 76 0.87 30.96 -22.57
CA LYS A 76 -0.18 31.13 -21.57
C LYS A 76 0.08 30.25 -20.35
N VAL A 77 -0.03 30.84 -19.17
CA VAL A 77 0.06 30.09 -17.91
C VAL A 77 -1.21 29.28 -17.72
N VAL A 78 -1.06 28.01 -17.32
CA VAL A 78 -2.14 27.05 -17.07
C VAL A 78 -1.95 26.33 -15.73
N GLY A 79 -2.90 25.46 -15.38
CA GLY A 79 -2.82 24.65 -14.18
C GLY A 79 -3.13 25.39 -12.88
N SER A 80 -2.55 24.94 -11.77
CA SER A 80 -2.97 25.33 -10.41
C SER A 80 -2.58 26.76 -10.01
N TYR A 81 -1.60 27.37 -10.70
CA TYR A 81 -1.02 28.65 -10.29
C TYR A 81 -2.01 29.80 -10.42
N LEU A 82 -2.58 30.01 -11.61
CA LEU A 82 -3.59 31.05 -11.85
C LEU A 82 -4.86 30.83 -11.04
N LEU A 83 -5.22 29.57 -10.79
CA LEU A 83 -6.36 29.22 -9.94
C LEU A 83 -6.12 29.54 -8.45
N GLY A 84 -4.88 29.84 -8.06
CA GLY A 84 -4.51 30.07 -6.66
C GLY A 84 -4.58 28.81 -5.80
N THR A 85 -4.43 27.62 -6.41
CA THR A 85 -4.55 26.32 -5.72
C THR A 85 -3.22 25.56 -5.65
N CYS A 86 -2.09 26.21 -5.91
CA CYS A 86 -0.76 25.63 -5.71
C CYS A 86 -0.47 25.42 -4.22
N ILE A 87 0.09 24.25 -3.89
CA ILE A 87 0.47 23.88 -2.52
C ILE A 87 1.97 23.57 -2.44
N LYS A 88 2.57 23.82 -1.27
CA LYS A 88 3.94 23.44 -0.92
C LYS A 88 4.06 21.93 -0.62
N PRO A 89 5.27 21.33 -0.66
CA PRO A 89 6.58 21.95 -0.94
C PRO A 89 6.89 22.15 -2.44
N GLU A 90 6.25 21.40 -3.34
CA GLU A 90 6.54 21.43 -4.77
C GLU A 90 5.68 22.47 -5.50
N ILE A 91 6.19 23.70 -5.61
CA ILE A 91 5.54 24.77 -6.35
C ILE A 91 5.87 24.62 -7.84
N ASN A 92 4.87 24.20 -8.61
CA ASN A 92 4.97 24.05 -10.06
C ASN A 92 4.06 25.05 -10.77
N VAL A 93 4.54 25.61 -11.87
CA VAL A 93 3.76 26.48 -12.77
C VAL A 93 3.79 25.87 -14.15
N ASP A 94 2.63 25.47 -14.65
CA ASP A 94 2.49 24.91 -16.00
C ASP A 94 2.27 26.05 -16.99
N VAL A 95 2.99 26.02 -18.11
CA VAL A 95 2.94 27.04 -19.16
C VAL A 95 2.73 26.35 -20.50
N ALA A 96 1.66 26.69 -21.18
CA ALA A 96 1.35 26.23 -22.53
C ALA A 96 2.07 27.13 -23.56
N VAL A 97 2.86 26.51 -24.43
CA VAL A 97 3.60 27.15 -25.52
C VAL A 97 2.98 26.71 -26.84
N THR A 98 2.27 27.61 -27.50
CA THR A 98 1.50 27.30 -28.71
C THR A 98 2.42 27.27 -29.93
N MET A 99 2.63 26.08 -30.48
CA MET A 99 3.40 25.84 -31.70
C MET A 99 2.63 26.36 -32.93
N PRO A 100 3.26 27.18 -33.79
CA PRO A 100 2.63 27.73 -35.00
C PRO A 100 2.11 26.67 -35.98
N GLN A 101 1.06 27.02 -36.73
CA GLN A 101 0.39 26.10 -37.67
C GLN A 101 1.33 25.64 -38.79
N GLU A 102 2.26 26.50 -39.19
CA GLU A 102 3.17 26.35 -40.32
C GLU A 102 4.25 25.28 -40.08
N ILE A 103 4.34 24.73 -38.88
CA ILE A 103 5.20 23.60 -38.52
C ILE A 103 4.51 22.27 -38.86
N PHE A 104 3.18 22.26 -38.97
CA PHE A 104 2.38 21.05 -39.09
C PHE A 104 1.94 20.74 -40.52
N GLN A 105 1.68 19.46 -40.76
CA GLN A 105 1.20 18.88 -42.01
C GLN A 105 -0.08 18.06 -41.74
N ASP A 106 -0.96 17.92 -42.73
CA ASP A 106 -2.31 17.31 -42.60
C ASP A 106 -2.37 15.89 -42.00
N LYS A 107 -1.25 15.16 -42.06
CA LYS A 107 -1.12 13.76 -41.60
C LYS A 107 -0.26 13.63 -40.34
N ASP A 108 0.05 14.73 -39.65
CA ASP A 108 0.87 14.70 -38.43
C ASP A 108 0.17 14.05 -37.24
N ASN A 109 -1.14 13.85 -37.32
CA ASN A 109 -1.86 13.02 -36.37
C ASN A 109 -1.40 11.55 -36.43
N LEU A 110 -0.80 11.09 -37.54
CA LEU A 110 -0.42 9.68 -37.70
C LEU A 110 0.99 9.38 -37.18
N ASN A 111 1.19 8.12 -36.73
CA ASN A 111 2.50 7.51 -36.54
C ASN A 111 3.47 8.35 -35.68
N GLN A 112 2.96 8.93 -34.59
CA GLN A 112 3.70 9.75 -33.63
C GLN A 112 4.40 11.00 -34.20
N ARG A 113 4.04 11.45 -35.42
CA ARG A 113 4.66 12.63 -36.05
C ARG A 113 4.49 13.89 -35.22
N TYR A 114 3.27 14.16 -34.76
CA TYR A 114 2.97 15.28 -33.87
C TYR A 114 3.84 15.26 -32.60
N HIS A 115 3.94 14.11 -31.91
CA HIS A 115 4.76 14.00 -30.70
C HIS A 115 6.25 14.23 -30.95
N ARG A 116 6.77 13.79 -32.11
CA ARG A 116 8.16 14.05 -32.51
C ARG A 116 8.41 15.51 -32.80
N LYS A 117 7.54 16.18 -33.57
CA LYS A 117 7.63 17.62 -33.83
C LYS A 117 7.60 18.40 -32.52
N ARG A 118 6.71 18.03 -31.59
CA ARG A 118 6.62 18.63 -30.26
C ARG A 118 7.91 18.44 -29.44
N ALA A 119 8.51 17.25 -29.49
CA ALA A 119 9.77 16.96 -28.80
C ALA A 119 10.95 17.75 -29.40
N LEU A 120 11.05 17.84 -30.73
CA LEU A 120 12.07 18.64 -31.43
C LEU A 120 11.92 20.13 -31.11
N TYR A 121 10.67 20.61 -31.04
CA TYR A 121 10.36 21.98 -30.64
C TYR A 121 10.88 22.30 -29.23
N LEU A 122 10.61 21.42 -28.27
CA LEU A 122 11.13 21.54 -26.90
C LEU A 122 12.66 21.44 -26.84
N ALA A 123 13.27 20.59 -27.67
CA ALA A 123 14.73 20.45 -27.73
C ALA A 123 15.40 21.76 -28.18
N HIS A 124 14.86 22.41 -29.21
CA HIS A 124 15.38 23.70 -29.68
C HIS A 124 15.24 24.78 -28.61
N ILE A 125 14.09 24.89 -27.94
CA ILE A 125 13.91 25.83 -26.82
C ILE A 125 14.91 25.55 -25.70
N ALA A 126 15.06 24.28 -25.30
CA ALA A 126 15.97 23.89 -24.23
C ALA A 126 17.43 24.28 -24.53
N GLN A 127 17.85 24.10 -25.79
CA GLN A 127 19.18 24.49 -26.24
C GLN A 127 19.42 25.99 -26.08
N HIS A 128 18.48 26.83 -26.50
CA HIS A 128 18.61 28.29 -26.37
C HIS A 128 18.61 28.71 -24.89
N PHE A 129 17.70 28.14 -24.10
CA PHE A 129 17.57 28.48 -22.68
C PHE A 129 18.76 28.02 -21.85
N SER A 130 19.42 26.92 -22.22
CA SER A 130 20.62 26.44 -21.52
C SER A 130 21.80 27.42 -21.54
N LYS A 131 21.80 28.36 -22.49
CA LYS A 131 22.86 29.39 -22.64
C LYS A 131 22.57 30.65 -21.82
N GLU A 132 21.33 30.83 -21.38
CA GLU A 132 20.90 32.01 -20.65
C GLU A 132 21.26 31.92 -19.17
N LYS A 133 21.82 33.00 -18.62
CA LYS A 133 22.19 33.07 -17.19
C LYS A 133 20.96 33.07 -16.27
N LEU A 134 19.77 33.31 -16.81
CA LEU A 134 18.53 33.34 -16.06
C LEU A 134 18.22 31.99 -15.37
N PHE A 135 18.62 30.87 -15.98
CA PHE A 135 18.26 29.54 -15.50
C PHE A 135 19.40 28.89 -14.71
N GLY A 136 19.08 28.40 -13.51
CA GLY A 136 19.98 27.56 -12.71
C GLY A 136 19.94 26.10 -13.12
N SER A 137 18.79 25.66 -13.65
CA SER A 137 18.59 24.30 -14.14
C SER A 137 17.60 24.31 -15.30
N VAL A 138 18.01 23.68 -16.41
CA VAL A 138 17.18 23.38 -17.58
C VAL A 138 17.25 21.86 -17.79
N LYS A 139 16.10 21.17 -17.65
CA LYS A 139 16.04 19.70 -17.70
C LYS A 139 14.77 19.22 -18.38
N PHE A 140 14.81 18.01 -18.93
CA PHE A 140 13.59 17.36 -19.42
C PHE A 140 12.93 16.51 -18.35
N ALA A 141 11.63 16.34 -18.48
CA ALA A 141 10.86 15.37 -17.73
C ALA A 141 9.68 14.86 -18.56
N TYR A 142 9.05 13.78 -18.10
CA TYR A 142 7.78 13.31 -18.64
C TYR A 142 6.63 13.74 -17.73
N MET A 143 5.63 14.42 -18.29
CA MET A 143 4.44 14.80 -17.54
C MET A 143 3.72 13.55 -17.05
N ASN A 144 3.52 13.45 -15.72
CA ASN A 144 3.00 12.27 -15.05
C ASN A 144 3.70 10.95 -15.46
N SER A 145 5.01 10.99 -15.76
CA SER A 145 5.77 9.82 -16.26
C SER A 145 5.25 9.20 -17.57
N ASN A 146 4.43 9.91 -18.35
CA ASN A 146 4.02 9.48 -19.68
C ASN A 146 5.07 9.91 -20.73
N HIS A 147 5.73 8.94 -21.37
CA HIS A 147 6.80 9.21 -22.35
C HIS A 147 6.29 9.89 -23.63
N LEU A 148 4.97 9.81 -23.91
CA LEU A 148 4.35 10.56 -24.99
C LEU A 148 4.19 12.05 -24.67
N LYS A 149 4.57 12.48 -23.46
CA LYS A 149 4.41 13.84 -22.93
C LYS A 149 5.72 14.42 -22.34
N PRO A 150 6.83 14.52 -23.10
CA PRO A 150 7.96 15.34 -22.67
C PRO A 150 7.57 16.79 -22.44
N ILE A 151 8.16 17.35 -21.38
CA ILE A 151 8.07 18.75 -20.96
C ILE A 151 9.47 19.27 -20.62
N LEU A 152 9.65 20.59 -20.72
CA LEU A 152 10.87 21.26 -20.31
C LEU A 152 10.69 21.88 -18.92
N LEU A 153 11.59 21.56 -18.00
CA LEU A 153 11.64 22.08 -16.64
C LEU A 153 12.65 23.22 -16.56
N LEU A 154 12.20 24.37 -16.09
CA LEU A 154 12.99 25.57 -15.90
C LEU A 154 12.99 25.98 -14.43
N ARG A 155 14.18 26.18 -13.87
CA ARG A 155 14.37 26.71 -12.51
C ARG A 155 15.25 27.95 -12.57
N PRO A 156 14.92 28.99 -11.78
CA PRO A 156 15.71 30.22 -11.74
C PRO A 156 17.11 29.96 -11.18
N GLN A 157 18.07 30.83 -11.51
CA GLN A 157 19.44 30.71 -11.03
C GLN A 157 19.59 31.15 -9.56
N GLY A 158 20.59 30.58 -8.87
CA GLY A 158 21.07 31.06 -7.58
C GLY A 158 20.18 30.67 -6.40
N LYS A 159 20.02 31.59 -5.43
CA LYS A 159 19.31 31.31 -4.16
C LYS A 159 17.82 30.98 -4.34
N ASP A 160 17.24 31.36 -5.48
CA ASP A 160 15.83 31.14 -5.79
C ASP A 160 15.59 29.81 -6.56
N GLU A 161 16.61 28.96 -6.80
CA GLU A 161 16.47 27.71 -7.58
C GLU A 161 15.33 26.79 -7.08
N LYS A 162 15.12 26.71 -5.76
CA LYS A 162 14.06 25.92 -5.13
C LYS A 162 12.72 26.68 -4.99
N MET A 163 12.62 27.89 -5.52
CA MET A 163 11.42 28.73 -5.40
C MET A 163 10.25 28.16 -6.20
N VAL A 164 10.50 27.79 -7.45
CA VAL A 164 9.47 27.36 -8.42
C VAL A 164 10.12 26.48 -9.49
N THR A 165 9.37 25.49 -9.99
CA THR A 165 9.69 24.81 -11.25
C THR A 165 8.65 25.20 -12.29
N VAL A 166 9.07 25.91 -13.33
CA VAL A 166 8.22 26.25 -14.49
C VAL A 166 8.29 25.08 -15.47
N ARG A 167 7.13 24.60 -15.91
CA ARG A 167 6.97 23.44 -16.80
C ARG A 167 6.42 23.92 -18.14
N LEU A 168 7.23 23.86 -19.19
CA LEU A 168 6.77 24.22 -20.53
C LEU A 168 6.15 22.99 -21.21
N HIS A 169 4.90 23.17 -21.64
CA HIS A 169 4.12 22.22 -22.41
C HIS A 169 3.96 22.79 -23.82
N ALA A 170 4.63 22.21 -24.81
CA ALA A 170 4.37 22.58 -26.20
C ALA A 170 2.99 22.02 -26.61
N CYS A 171 2.13 22.85 -27.19
CA CYS A 171 0.78 22.48 -27.60
C CYS A 171 0.49 22.98 -29.03
N PRO A 172 -0.43 22.35 -29.77
CA PRO A 172 -0.77 22.80 -31.12
C PRO A 172 -1.65 24.05 -31.06
N VAL A 173 -1.72 24.80 -32.17
CA VAL A 173 -2.77 25.82 -32.33
C VAL A 173 -4.17 25.19 -32.23
N PRO A 174 -5.15 25.90 -31.65
CA PRO A 174 -6.54 25.45 -31.65
C PRO A 174 -7.03 25.11 -33.06
N SER A 175 -7.87 24.08 -33.19
CA SER A 175 -8.45 23.64 -34.46
C SER A 175 -7.46 23.11 -35.51
N LEU A 176 -6.19 22.87 -35.16
CA LEU A 176 -5.20 22.27 -36.07
C LEU A 176 -5.68 20.94 -36.68
N PHE A 177 -6.30 20.10 -35.85
CA PHE A 177 -6.75 18.78 -36.23
C PHE A 177 -8.26 18.66 -36.09
N LYS A 178 -8.90 17.92 -37.01
CA LYS A 178 -10.32 17.57 -36.90
C LYS A 178 -10.54 16.62 -35.71
N PRO A 179 -11.34 16.99 -34.68
CA PRO A 179 -11.51 16.17 -33.48
C PRO A 179 -12.03 14.76 -33.75
N SER A 180 -12.87 14.59 -34.77
CA SER A 180 -13.43 13.28 -35.17
C SER A 180 -12.39 12.24 -35.59
N ARG A 181 -11.13 12.64 -35.82
CA ARG A 181 -10.02 11.72 -36.09
C ARG A 181 -9.47 11.04 -34.83
N PHE A 182 -9.83 11.54 -33.65
CA PHE A 182 -9.30 11.08 -32.37
C PHE A 182 -10.35 10.44 -31.47
N TYR A 183 -11.52 10.08 -32.01
CA TYR A 183 -12.49 9.30 -31.25
C TYR A 183 -11.86 7.98 -30.77
N PRO A 184 -12.33 7.40 -29.65
CA PRO A 184 -11.74 6.18 -29.08
C PRO A 184 -11.64 5.03 -30.09
N SER A 185 -12.61 4.93 -31.01
CA SER A 185 -12.66 3.90 -32.06
C SER A 185 -11.73 4.12 -33.26
N LYS A 186 -10.95 5.21 -33.31
CA LYS A 186 -10.10 5.54 -34.47
C LYS A 186 -8.66 5.07 -34.27
N ASN A 187 -8.07 4.60 -35.37
CA ASN A 187 -6.65 4.28 -35.46
C ASN A 187 -5.85 5.48 -36.00
N ASN A 188 -4.75 5.83 -35.32
CA ASN A 188 -3.75 6.77 -35.80
C ASN A 188 -2.31 6.22 -35.77
N ILE A 189 -2.09 5.00 -35.28
CA ILE A 189 -0.80 4.29 -35.38
C ILE A 189 -0.97 3.10 -36.30
N ARG A 190 -0.36 3.15 -37.49
CA ARG A 190 -0.47 2.07 -38.47
C ARG A 190 0.40 0.88 -38.08
N THR A 191 -0.17 -0.33 -38.12
CA THR A 191 0.53 -1.57 -37.77
C THR A 191 1.79 -1.76 -38.61
N ALA A 192 1.70 -1.52 -39.93
CA ALA A 192 2.84 -1.65 -40.84
C ALA A 192 4.00 -0.70 -40.49
N TRP A 193 3.68 0.52 -40.04
CA TRP A 193 4.70 1.48 -39.61
C TRP A 193 5.36 1.05 -38.30
N PHE A 194 4.54 0.67 -37.30
CA PHE A 194 5.05 0.31 -35.98
C PHE A 194 5.94 -0.95 -36.01
N MET A 195 5.61 -1.90 -36.88
CA MET A 195 6.38 -3.15 -37.07
C MET A 195 7.50 -3.04 -38.12
N GLU A 196 7.75 -1.85 -38.67
CA GLU A 196 8.75 -1.61 -39.72
C GLU A 196 8.59 -2.55 -40.94
N GLN A 197 7.33 -2.82 -41.34
CA GLN A 197 6.99 -3.64 -42.49
C GLN A 197 6.84 -2.80 -43.75
N SER A 198 7.40 -3.29 -44.86
CA SER A 198 7.44 -2.60 -46.15
C SER A 198 6.09 -2.56 -46.88
N THR A 199 5.20 -3.52 -46.64
CA THR A 199 3.85 -3.56 -47.22
C THR A 199 2.78 -3.76 -46.15
N PRO A 200 1.69 -2.97 -46.15
CA PRO A 200 0.54 -3.26 -45.30
C PRO A 200 -0.13 -4.57 -45.78
N LYS A 201 -0.58 -5.41 -44.84
CA LYS A 201 -1.40 -6.58 -45.19
C LYS A 201 -2.73 -6.09 -45.77
N GLU A 202 -2.96 -6.33 -47.07
CA GLU A 202 -4.21 -5.94 -47.74
C GLU A 202 -5.43 -6.55 -47.02
N GLY A 203 -6.44 -5.73 -46.74
CA GLY A 203 -7.70 -6.16 -46.11
C GLY A 203 -7.69 -6.31 -44.58
N ALA A 204 -6.58 -6.07 -43.88
CA ALA A 204 -6.56 -6.13 -42.41
C ALA A 204 -7.19 -4.89 -41.76
N THR A 205 -8.19 -5.08 -40.90
CA THR A 205 -8.77 -4.01 -40.07
C THR A 205 -7.72 -3.50 -39.07
N GLU A 206 -7.41 -2.20 -39.11
CA GLU A 206 -6.49 -1.58 -38.16
C GLU A 206 -7.18 -1.37 -36.80
N PRO A 207 -6.57 -1.81 -35.69
CA PRO A 207 -7.19 -1.69 -34.37
C PRO A 207 -7.17 -0.23 -33.86
N PRO A 208 -8.12 0.18 -33.00
CA PRO A 208 -8.19 1.53 -32.48
C PRO A 208 -6.99 1.88 -31.59
N THR A 209 -6.61 3.16 -31.55
CA THR A 209 -5.49 3.67 -30.73
C THR A 209 -5.94 4.79 -29.78
N PRO A 210 -6.81 4.48 -28.80
CA PRO A 210 -7.44 5.46 -27.93
C PRO A 210 -6.48 6.22 -27.02
N HIS A 211 -5.44 5.59 -26.44
CA HIS A 211 -4.47 6.28 -25.58
C HIS A 211 -3.62 7.28 -26.36
N TYR A 212 -3.17 6.90 -27.56
CA TYR A 212 -2.46 7.81 -28.45
C TYR A 212 -3.34 8.99 -28.87
N ASN A 213 -4.59 8.72 -29.24
CA ASN A 213 -5.55 9.75 -29.62
C ASN A 213 -5.81 10.74 -28.47
N ASN A 214 -6.07 10.21 -27.27
CA ASN A 214 -6.32 11.00 -26.07
C ASN A 214 -5.09 11.84 -25.69
N SER A 215 -3.87 11.31 -25.87
CA SER A 215 -2.64 12.07 -25.70
C SER A 215 -2.64 13.33 -26.58
N ILE A 216 -2.94 13.25 -27.88
CA ILE A 216 -2.99 14.44 -28.73
C ILE A 216 -4.09 15.41 -28.24
N LEU A 217 -5.29 14.89 -27.98
CA LEU A 217 -6.41 15.73 -27.55
C LEU A 217 -6.13 16.48 -26.25
N CYS A 218 -5.47 15.87 -25.25
CA CYS A 218 -5.08 16.55 -24.01
C CYS A 218 -4.24 17.83 -24.25
N ASP A 219 -3.40 17.86 -25.29
CA ASP A 219 -2.60 19.07 -25.60
C ASP A 219 -3.47 20.19 -26.20
N THR A 220 -4.62 19.85 -26.81
CA THR A 220 -5.50 20.84 -27.46
C THR A 220 -6.43 21.57 -26.49
N VAL A 221 -6.65 21.01 -25.29
CA VAL A 221 -7.68 21.47 -24.34
C VAL A 221 -7.12 22.11 -23.05
N LEU A 222 -5.80 22.29 -22.93
CA LEU A 222 -5.17 22.84 -21.71
C LEU A 222 -5.78 24.18 -21.27
N LEU A 223 -6.04 25.07 -22.23
CA LEU A 223 -6.60 26.39 -21.99
C LEU A 223 -8.10 26.35 -21.66
N SER A 224 -8.88 25.54 -22.38
CA SER A 224 -10.31 25.39 -22.10
C SER A 224 -10.55 24.78 -20.73
N HIS A 225 -9.71 23.84 -20.30
CA HIS A 225 -9.71 23.27 -18.96
C HIS A 225 -9.43 24.31 -17.87
N LEU A 226 -8.46 25.20 -18.08
CA LEU A 226 -8.20 26.30 -17.16
C LEU A 226 -9.41 27.24 -17.07
N HIS A 227 -9.98 27.66 -18.20
CA HIS A 227 -11.15 28.55 -18.22
C HIS A 227 -12.35 27.92 -17.52
N PHE A 228 -12.59 26.63 -17.74
CA PHE A 228 -13.64 25.88 -17.06
C PHE A 228 -13.45 25.86 -15.54
N LEU A 229 -12.25 25.51 -15.06
CA LEU A 229 -11.94 25.48 -13.63
C LEU A 229 -11.98 26.89 -13.00
N SER A 230 -11.53 27.91 -13.72
CA SER A 230 -11.60 29.30 -13.26
C SER A 230 -13.05 29.74 -13.09
N SER A 231 -13.92 29.40 -14.05
CA SER A 231 -15.36 29.68 -13.96
C SER A 231 -16.00 28.95 -12.77
N ALA A 232 -15.65 27.68 -12.55
CA ALA A 232 -16.15 26.91 -11.40
C ALA A 232 -15.68 27.48 -10.04
N ALA A 233 -14.44 27.96 -9.97
CA ALA A 233 -13.86 28.54 -8.75
C ALA A 233 -14.31 29.98 -8.47
N THR A 234 -14.91 30.66 -9.46
CA THR A 234 -15.40 32.03 -9.31
C THR A 234 -16.60 32.06 -8.36
N ASP A 235 -16.56 32.99 -7.40
CA ASP A 235 -17.54 33.13 -6.31
C ASP A 235 -17.68 31.89 -5.41
N PHE A 236 -16.64 31.06 -5.33
CA PHE A 236 -16.61 29.89 -4.44
C PHE A 236 -15.27 29.78 -3.68
N PRO A 237 -15.05 30.61 -2.63
CA PRO A 237 -13.81 30.58 -1.84
C PRO A 237 -13.48 29.19 -1.27
N GLY A 238 -14.51 28.45 -0.79
CA GLY A 238 -14.36 27.11 -0.24
C GLY A 238 -13.79 26.08 -1.21
N MET A 239 -13.88 26.30 -2.52
CA MET A 239 -13.25 25.42 -3.52
C MET A 239 -11.73 25.44 -3.40
N LYS A 240 -11.11 26.62 -3.21
CA LYS A 240 -9.64 26.72 -3.14
C LYS A 240 -9.10 26.00 -1.91
N ASP A 241 -9.74 26.22 -0.76
CA ASP A 241 -9.39 25.58 0.50
C ASP A 241 -9.60 24.07 0.42
N GLY A 242 -10.76 23.63 -0.10
CA GLY A 242 -11.04 22.21 -0.29
C GLY A 242 -10.06 21.52 -1.22
N LEU A 243 -9.68 22.16 -2.33
CA LEU A 243 -8.67 21.63 -3.25
C LEU A 243 -7.27 21.56 -2.63
N ALA A 244 -6.89 22.52 -1.78
CA ALA A 244 -5.65 22.46 -1.05
C ALA A 244 -5.63 21.25 -0.10
N LEU A 245 -6.70 21.03 0.66
CA LEU A 245 -6.84 19.88 1.56
C LEU A 245 -6.81 18.55 0.80
N LEU A 246 -7.54 18.45 -0.31
CA LEU A 246 -7.55 17.26 -1.17
C LEU A 246 -6.17 16.95 -1.75
N LYS A 247 -5.42 17.97 -2.19
CA LYS A 247 -4.05 17.77 -2.69
C LYS A 247 -3.09 17.33 -1.58
N VAL A 248 -3.24 17.86 -0.35
CA VAL A 248 -2.49 17.36 0.81
C VAL A 248 -2.83 15.90 1.07
N TRP A 249 -4.12 15.54 1.12
CA TRP A 249 -4.58 14.16 1.29
C TRP A 249 -3.97 13.22 0.23
N LEU A 250 -4.04 13.58 -1.07
CA LEU A 250 -3.46 12.78 -2.15
C LEU A 250 -1.95 12.58 -2.00
N ASN A 251 -1.22 13.61 -1.55
CA ASN A 251 0.22 13.53 -1.32
C ASN A 251 0.54 12.60 -0.15
N GLN A 252 -0.21 12.70 0.97
CA GLN A 252 0.01 11.84 2.12
C GLN A 252 -0.25 10.37 1.80
N ARG A 253 -1.17 10.06 0.87
CA ARG A 253 -1.48 8.70 0.40
C ARG A 253 -0.64 8.25 -0.80
N GLN A 254 0.29 9.09 -1.28
CA GLN A 254 1.14 8.83 -2.46
C GLN A 254 0.35 8.49 -3.74
N LEU A 255 -0.81 9.13 -3.95
CA LEU A 255 -1.71 8.88 -5.09
C LEU A 255 -1.52 9.89 -6.23
N SER A 256 -0.80 10.99 -6.00
CA SER A 256 -0.75 12.16 -6.88
C SER A 256 0.30 12.13 -7.98
N LYS A 257 1.18 11.11 -8.00
CA LYS A 257 2.35 11.05 -8.90
C LYS A 257 2.46 9.70 -9.61
N GLY A 258 3.15 9.69 -10.76
CA GLY A 258 3.37 8.52 -11.60
C GLY A 258 2.37 8.39 -12.76
N LEU A 259 2.57 7.38 -13.60
CA LEU A 259 1.69 7.11 -14.74
C LEU A 259 0.31 6.65 -14.23
N GLY A 260 -0.76 7.23 -14.78
CA GLY A 260 -2.13 6.90 -14.37
C GLY A 260 -2.51 7.36 -12.96
N CYS A 261 -1.77 8.30 -12.37
CA CYS A 261 -2.02 8.78 -11.01
C CYS A 261 -3.31 9.63 -10.88
N PHE A 262 -3.88 9.69 -9.68
CA PHE A 262 -4.99 10.59 -9.36
C PHE A 262 -4.42 11.91 -8.81
N ASN A 263 -4.06 12.82 -9.71
CA ASN A 263 -3.33 14.04 -9.37
C ASN A 263 -4.23 15.23 -8.98
N GLY A 264 -3.58 16.34 -8.61
CA GLY A 264 -4.26 17.57 -8.20
C GLY A 264 -5.12 18.22 -9.29
N PHE A 265 -4.88 17.92 -10.58
CA PHE A 265 -5.72 18.40 -11.68
C PHE A 265 -7.01 17.58 -11.78
N LEU A 266 -6.92 16.25 -11.70
CA LEU A 266 -8.08 15.35 -11.72
C LEU A 266 -9.05 15.63 -10.58
N VAL A 267 -8.54 15.82 -9.36
CA VAL A 267 -9.40 16.17 -8.22
C VAL A 267 -10.04 17.55 -8.39
N SER A 268 -9.37 18.50 -9.06
CA SER A 268 -9.94 19.81 -9.36
C SER A 268 -11.11 19.70 -10.35
N MET A 269 -10.95 18.89 -11.39
CA MET A 269 -12.01 18.57 -12.34
C MET A 269 -13.16 17.82 -11.67
N LEU A 270 -12.87 16.90 -10.75
CA LEU A 270 -13.90 16.18 -10.00
C LEU A 270 -14.73 17.13 -9.12
N VAL A 271 -14.09 18.05 -8.38
CA VAL A 271 -14.81 19.04 -7.57
C VAL A 271 -15.69 19.93 -8.46
N ALA A 272 -15.20 20.33 -9.64
CA ALA A 272 -16.00 21.08 -10.60
C ALA A 272 -17.19 20.26 -11.13
N TYR A 273 -17.03 18.96 -11.38
CA TYR A 273 -18.12 18.04 -11.72
C TYR A 273 -19.17 17.95 -10.61
N LEU A 274 -18.74 17.81 -9.35
CA LEU A 274 -19.64 17.75 -8.20
C LEU A 274 -20.42 19.06 -8.01
N LEU A 275 -19.78 20.21 -8.27
CA LEU A 275 -20.45 21.50 -8.30
C LEU A 275 -21.49 21.57 -9.43
N MET A 276 -21.12 21.13 -10.64
CA MET A 276 -22.02 21.11 -11.80
C MET A 276 -23.26 20.23 -11.57
N LYS A 277 -23.08 19.06 -10.95
CA LYS A 277 -24.17 18.14 -10.58
C LYS A 277 -24.87 18.52 -9.27
N ARG A 278 -24.57 19.69 -8.69
CA ARG A 278 -25.15 20.23 -7.44
C ARG A 278 -24.97 19.31 -6.21
N LYS A 279 -23.97 18.43 -6.23
CA LYS A 279 -23.54 17.64 -5.06
C LYS A 279 -22.69 18.47 -4.09
N ILE A 280 -22.08 19.55 -4.58
CA ILE A 280 -21.41 20.59 -3.79
C ILE A 280 -22.09 21.93 -4.11
N VAL A 281 -22.23 22.79 -3.11
CA VAL A 281 -22.80 24.14 -3.24
C VAL A 281 -21.78 25.21 -2.89
N LYS A 282 -21.86 26.39 -3.51
CA LYS A 282 -20.86 27.47 -3.36
C LYS A 282 -20.71 28.03 -1.94
N MET A 283 -21.65 27.74 -1.04
CA MET A 283 -21.62 28.14 0.37
C MET A 283 -20.80 27.20 1.26
N MET A 284 -20.34 26.05 0.74
CA MET A 284 -19.60 25.07 1.54
C MET A 284 -18.20 25.56 1.90
N SER A 285 -17.77 25.24 3.12
CA SER A 285 -16.38 25.41 3.56
C SER A 285 -15.43 24.40 2.88
N GLY A 286 -14.12 24.67 2.92
CA GLY A 286 -13.11 23.75 2.37
C GLY A 286 -13.16 22.34 2.97
N TYR A 287 -13.47 22.23 4.27
CA TYR A 287 -13.69 20.92 4.93
C TYR A 287 -14.89 20.18 4.36
N GLN A 288 -16.02 20.87 4.15
CA GLN A 288 -17.21 20.27 3.57
C GLN A 288 -16.96 19.82 2.12
N VAL A 289 -16.17 20.59 1.34
CA VAL A 289 -15.75 20.20 -0.01
C VAL A 289 -14.89 18.94 0.03
N LEU A 290 -13.89 18.87 0.93
CA LEU A 290 -13.07 17.67 1.15
C LEU A 290 -13.96 16.47 1.44
N ARG A 291 -14.82 16.58 2.46
CA ARG A 291 -15.69 15.48 2.91
C ARG A 291 -16.65 15.00 1.82
N SER A 292 -17.32 15.91 1.11
CA SER A 292 -18.23 15.52 0.01
C SER A 292 -17.50 14.88 -1.16
N THR A 293 -16.27 15.30 -1.45
CA THR A 293 -15.46 14.71 -2.53
C THR A 293 -14.99 13.30 -2.14
N LEU A 294 -14.53 13.10 -0.91
CA LEU A 294 -14.17 11.78 -0.38
C LEU A 294 -15.39 10.84 -0.35
N GLN A 295 -16.55 11.33 0.09
CA GLN A 295 -17.79 10.56 0.07
C GLN A 295 -18.17 10.11 -1.34
N PHE A 296 -18.02 10.97 -2.35
CA PHE A 296 -18.28 10.60 -3.74
C PHE A 296 -17.32 9.52 -4.24
N LEU A 297 -16.02 9.68 -3.98
CA LEU A 297 -14.99 8.71 -4.37
C LEU A 297 -15.22 7.36 -3.68
N ALA A 298 -15.66 7.36 -2.42
CA ALA A 298 -15.93 6.15 -1.65
C ALA A 298 -17.10 5.31 -2.19
N THR A 299 -18.10 5.94 -2.83
CA THR A 299 -19.34 5.26 -3.24
C THR A 299 -19.53 5.10 -4.74
N THR A 300 -18.79 5.86 -5.56
CA THR A 300 -18.95 5.84 -7.01
C THR A 300 -17.77 5.10 -7.63
N ASP A 301 -18.04 4.06 -8.42
CA ASP A 301 -17.00 3.36 -9.19
C ASP A 301 -16.94 3.90 -10.63
N LEU A 302 -15.89 4.64 -10.97
CA LEU A 302 -15.69 5.21 -12.32
C LEU A 302 -15.20 4.18 -13.35
N SER A 303 -14.80 2.98 -12.91
CA SER A 303 -14.49 1.87 -13.81
C SER A 303 -15.75 1.16 -14.35
N VAL A 304 -16.89 1.39 -13.70
CA VAL A 304 -18.20 0.85 -14.11
C VAL A 304 -19.12 1.99 -14.56
N MET A 305 -19.28 3.00 -13.71
CA MET A 305 -20.17 4.15 -13.92
C MET A 305 -19.35 5.40 -14.22
N GLY A 306 -18.80 5.45 -15.44
CA GLY A 306 -18.08 6.61 -15.96
C GLY A 306 -18.88 7.91 -15.86
N ILE A 307 -18.18 9.03 -15.73
CA ILE A 307 -18.79 10.36 -15.59
C ILE A 307 -18.35 11.31 -16.71
N SER A 308 -19.16 12.33 -17.00
CA SER A 308 -18.86 13.35 -18.02
C SER A 308 -19.15 14.76 -17.51
N LEU A 309 -18.26 15.69 -17.89
CA LEU A 309 -18.42 17.14 -17.74
C LEU A 309 -19.05 17.81 -18.98
N ALA A 310 -19.20 17.08 -20.09
CA ALA A 310 -19.84 17.59 -21.29
C ALA A 310 -21.32 17.89 -21.03
N LYS A 311 -21.85 18.91 -21.71
CA LYS A 311 -23.28 19.22 -21.68
C LYS A 311 -23.99 18.33 -22.70
N ASP A 312 -25.10 17.73 -22.31
CA ASP A 312 -25.96 16.94 -23.21
C ASP A 312 -26.47 17.86 -24.32
N GLY A 313 -26.01 17.67 -25.56
CA GLY A 313 -26.39 18.56 -26.67
C GLY A 313 -25.88 18.22 -28.06
N ASP A 314 -24.76 17.50 -28.19
CA ASP A 314 -24.22 17.10 -29.50
C ASP A 314 -24.20 15.58 -29.68
N ALA A 315 -25.14 15.08 -30.48
CA ALA A 315 -25.25 13.65 -30.78
C ALA A 315 -24.08 13.09 -31.62
N SER A 316 -23.19 13.95 -32.12
CA SER A 316 -22.03 13.53 -32.93
C SER A 316 -20.78 13.21 -32.10
N LEU A 317 -20.80 13.50 -30.78
CA LEU A 317 -19.72 13.18 -29.86
C LEU A 317 -19.79 11.72 -29.38
N PRO A 318 -18.65 11.10 -29.04
CA PRO A 318 -18.63 9.77 -28.45
C PRO A 318 -19.42 9.71 -27.14
N VAL A 319 -20.18 8.64 -26.95
CA VAL A 319 -20.93 8.39 -25.71
C VAL A 319 -20.03 7.73 -24.66
N LEU A 320 -20.48 7.68 -23.40
CA LEU A 320 -19.71 7.06 -22.31
C LEU A 320 -19.35 5.59 -22.61
N ASP A 321 -20.23 4.85 -23.28
CA ASP A 321 -19.97 3.45 -23.65
C ASP A 321 -18.80 3.32 -24.63
N ASP A 322 -18.61 4.27 -25.54
CA ASP A 322 -17.46 4.30 -26.46
C ASP A 322 -16.14 4.46 -25.68
N PHE A 323 -16.17 5.21 -24.58
CA PHE A 323 -15.01 5.37 -23.70
C PHE A 323 -14.76 4.12 -22.83
N HIS A 324 -15.81 3.48 -22.30
CA HIS A 324 -15.66 2.26 -21.50
C HIS A 324 -15.17 1.06 -22.30
N GLN A 325 -15.47 1.02 -23.61
CA GLN A 325 -14.88 0.02 -24.52
C GLN A 325 -13.37 0.23 -24.71
N ALA A 326 -12.85 1.43 -24.45
CA ALA A 326 -11.47 1.80 -24.73
C ALA A 326 -10.59 1.99 -23.48
N PHE A 327 -11.18 2.27 -22.31
CA PHE A 327 -10.45 2.64 -21.08
C PHE A 327 -11.05 1.96 -19.85
N GLU A 328 -10.20 1.59 -18.89
CA GLU A 328 -10.64 0.98 -17.62
C GLU A 328 -11.34 1.96 -16.67
N VAL A 329 -11.10 3.27 -16.80
CA VAL A 329 -11.68 4.31 -15.94
C VAL A 329 -12.09 5.49 -16.81
N VAL A 330 -13.34 5.93 -16.70
CA VAL A 330 -13.90 6.96 -17.58
C VAL A 330 -14.30 8.22 -16.81
N PHE A 331 -13.59 9.31 -17.10
CA PHE A 331 -13.96 10.65 -16.70
C PHE A 331 -13.78 11.61 -17.88
N VAL A 332 -14.88 11.89 -18.58
CA VAL A 332 -14.87 12.74 -19.79
C VAL A 332 -14.88 14.22 -19.42
N ASP A 333 -14.04 14.98 -20.11
CA ASP A 333 -13.86 16.42 -19.94
C ASP A 333 -15.03 17.27 -20.46
N PRO A 334 -15.01 18.61 -20.26
CA PRO A 334 -16.08 19.49 -20.75
C PRO A 334 -16.26 19.50 -22.27
N SER A 335 -15.23 19.13 -23.05
CA SER A 335 -15.33 19.05 -24.50
C SER A 335 -16.09 17.82 -25.00
N GLY A 336 -16.26 16.79 -24.16
CA GLY A 336 -16.87 15.51 -24.55
C GLY A 336 -15.92 14.58 -25.32
N LEU A 337 -14.65 14.92 -25.45
CA LEU A 337 -13.69 14.21 -26.31
C LEU A 337 -12.51 13.60 -25.55
N VAL A 338 -12.13 14.17 -24.40
CA VAL A 338 -10.95 13.73 -23.65
C VAL A 338 -11.39 12.93 -22.45
N ASN A 339 -10.86 11.71 -22.32
CA ASN A 339 -10.89 10.99 -21.07
C ASN A 339 -9.72 11.45 -20.18
N LEU A 340 -10.04 12.14 -19.09
CA LEU A 340 -9.07 12.63 -18.13
C LEU A 340 -8.36 11.48 -17.39
N CYS A 341 -9.02 10.32 -17.26
CA CYS A 341 -8.50 9.13 -16.60
C CYS A 341 -7.89 8.11 -17.58
N ALA A 342 -7.57 8.50 -18.82
CA ALA A 342 -7.15 7.56 -19.87
C ALA A 342 -6.04 6.60 -19.44
N ASP A 343 -4.98 7.09 -18.78
CA ASP A 343 -3.85 6.24 -18.34
C ASP A 343 -4.08 5.54 -16.99
N MET A 344 -5.21 5.77 -16.32
CA MET A 344 -5.53 5.23 -15.01
C MET A 344 -6.10 3.82 -15.13
N THR A 345 -5.47 2.87 -14.45
CA THR A 345 -5.99 1.50 -14.37
C THR A 345 -7.15 1.42 -13.38
N ALA A 346 -8.04 0.43 -13.53
CA ALA A 346 -9.12 0.17 -12.57
C ALA A 346 -8.59 -0.01 -11.13
N SER A 347 -7.54 -0.82 -10.94
CA SER A 347 -6.91 -1.03 -9.63
C SER A 347 -6.41 0.26 -8.95
N LYS A 348 -5.85 1.19 -9.73
CA LYS A 348 -5.42 2.50 -9.20
C LYS A 348 -6.63 3.31 -8.73
N TYR A 349 -7.73 3.29 -9.47
CA TYR A 349 -8.96 3.95 -9.06
C TYR A 349 -9.58 3.28 -7.83
N HIS A 350 -9.62 1.94 -7.77
CA HIS A 350 -10.07 1.19 -6.59
C HIS A 350 -9.20 1.48 -5.36
N GLN A 351 -7.89 1.72 -5.53
CA GLN A 351 -7.04 2.21 -4.44
C GLN A 351 -7.47 3.60 -3.95
N VAL A 352 -7.77 4.54 -4.86
CA VAL A 352 -8.29 5.88 -4.49
C VAL A 352 -9.62 5.76 -3.75
N GLN A 353 -10.53 4.92 -4.26
CA GLN A 353 -11.83 4.65 -3.64
C GLN A 353 -11.69 4.02 -2.26
N PHE A 354 -10.79 3.03 -2.11
CA PHE A 354 -10.50 2.40 -0.82
C PHE A 354 -9.99 3.41 0.20
N GLU A 355 -9.00 4.23 -0.18
CA GLU A 355 -8.48 5.28 0.71
C GLU A 355 -9.55 6.34 1.04
N ALA A 356 -10.44 6.65 0.10
CA ALA A 356 -11.55 7.57 0.34
C ALA A 356 -12.57 6.98 1.33
N LYS A 357 -12.94 5.70 1.18
CA LYS A 357 -13.81 4.98 2.11
C LYS A 357 -13.22 4.96 3.52
N ARG A 358 -11.94 4.60 3.65
CA ARG A 358 -11.22 4.60 4.94
C ARG A 358 -11.14 6.00 5.55
N SER A 359 -10.96 7.02 4.71
CA SER A 359 -10.94 8.41 5.17
C SER A 359 -12.30 8.84 5.73
N MET A 360 -13.41 8.39 5.13
CA MET A 360 -14.74 8.66 5.66
C MET A 360 -14.97 7.97 7.02
N GLU A 361 -14.57 6.70 7.16
CA GLU A 361 -14.63 5.97 8.44
C GLU A 361 -13.86 6.72 9.55
N ILE A 362 -12.65 7.21 9.24
CA ILE A 362 -11.83 7.99 10.18
C ILE A 362 -12.47 9.33 10.56
N LEU A 363 -13.13 10.01 9.61
CA LEU A 363 -13.81 11.28 9.89
C LEU A 363 -15.10 11.10 10.69
N ASP A 364 -15.69 9.91 10.67
CA ASP A 364 -16.91 9.57 11.40
C ASP A 364 -16.63 9.04 12.82
N ASP A 365 -15.41 8.55 13.06
CA ASP A 365 -14.95 8.13 14.38
C ASP A 365 -14.57 9.33 15.26
N ARG A 366 -15.21 9.42 16.43
CA ARG A 366 -14.97 10.51 17.40
C ARG A 366 -13.72 10.30 18.26
N MET A 367 -13.18 9.08 18.30
CA MET A 367 -12.04 8.72 19.13
C MET A 367 -10.71 8.95 18.41
N VAL A 368 -10.74 9.12 17.08
CA VAL A 368 -9.55 9.28 16.24
C VAL A 368 -9.37 10.75 15.89
N ASP A 369 -8.13 11.25 15.99
CA ASP A 369 -7.78 12.55 15.42
C ASP A 369 -7.72 12.44 13.88
N GLY A 370 -8.87 12.65 13.24
CA GLY A 370 -9.00 12.59 11.79
C GLY A 370 -8.15 13.64 11.06
N PHE A 371 -7.85 14.79 11.67
CA PHE A 371 -6.98 15.79 11.06
C PHE A 371 -5.54 15.25 10.96
N GLN A 372 -5.01 14.75 12.07
CA GLN A 372 -3.66 14.18 12.12
C GLN A 372 -3.53 12.94 11.22
N ALA A 373 -4.51 12.03 11.27
CA ALA A 373 -4.50 10.80 10.48
C ALA A 373 -4.61 11.07 8.96
N LEU A 374 -5.41 12.06 8.53
CA LEU A 374 -5.67 12.30 7.12
C LEU A 374 -4.71 13.28 6.45
N LEU A 375 -4.25 14.31 7.16
CA LEU A 375 -3.55 15.43 6.54
C LEU A 375 -2.08 15.54 6.97
N MET A 376 -1.70 14.95 8.11
CA MET A 376 -0.35 15.07 8.67
C MET A 376 0.45 13.76 8.59
N THR A 377 -0.21 12.62 8.52
CA THR A 377 0.46 11.30 8.53
C THR A 377 0.66 10.76 7.10
N ALA A 378 1.92 10.58 6.71
CA ALA A 378 2.28 9.95 5.45
C ALA A 378 2.04 8.44 5.48
N LYS A 379 1.48 7.90 4.40
CA LYS A 379 1.06 6.50 4.25
C LYS A 379 1.85 5.81 3.11
N PRO A 380 3.15 5.52 3.30
CA PRO A 380 3.97 4.90 2.26
C PRO A 380 3.54 3.46 1.97
N THR A 381 3.67 3.01 0.72
CA THR A 381 3.23 1.68 0.26
C THR A 381 3.64 0.54 1.20
N LEU A 382 4.89 0.50 1.67
CA LEU A 382 5.40 -0.58 2.53
C LEU A 382 4.70 -0.70 3.90
N ARG A 383 4.06 0.37 4.37
CA ARG A 383 3.29 0.37 5.63
C ARG A 383 1.78 0.26 5.42
N THR A 384 1.33 0.39 4.16
CA THR A 384 -0.09 0.40 3.80
C THR A 384 -0.63 -0.99 3.47
N PHE A 385 0.24 -1.86 2.95
CA PHE A 385 -0.13 -3.18 2.46
C PHE A 385 0.55 -4.25 3.31
N ASP A 386 -0.15 -5.36 3.54
CA ASP A 386 0.33 -6.47 4.36
C ASP A 386 1.54 -7.12 3.71
N HIS A 387 1.43 -7.47 2.41
CA HIS A 387 2.54 -7.95 1.61
C HIS A 387 2.84 -7.00 0.45
N VAL A 388 4.13 -6.84 0.15
CA VAL A 388 4.61 -6.05 -1.00
C VAL A 388 5.57 -6.90 -1.81
N PHE A 389 5.46 -6.85 -3.13
CA PHE A 389 6.46 -7.47 -3.99
C PHE A 389 6.87 -6.56 -5.14
N HIS A 390 8.08 -6.80 -5.63
CA HIS A 390 8.70 -6.00 -6.67
C HIS A 390 9.08 -6.87 -7.86
N LEU A 391 8.74 -6.41 -9.07
CA LEU A 391 9.28 -6.94 -10.32
C LEU A 391 10.56 -6.18 -10.65
N LYS A 392 11.71 -6.81 -10.40
CA LYS A 392 13.05 -6.19 -10.57
C LYS A 392 13.43 -6.03 -12.04
N HIS A 393 13.14 -7.04 -12.86
CA HIS A 393 13.53 -7.08 -14.27
C HIS A 393 12.36 -6.68 -15.18
N VAL A 394 12.00 -5.39 -15.18
CA VAL A 394 10.86 -4.88 -15.97
C VAL A 394 10.98 -5.14 -17.47
N SER A 395 12.20 -5.33 -18.00
CA SER A 395 12.42 -5.72 -19.40
C SER A 395 11.76 -7.04 -19.78
N LYS A 396 11.52 -7.96 -18.83
CA LYS A 396 10.82 -9.22 -19.07
C LYS A 396 9.35 -9.01 -19.46
N LEU A 397 8.77 -7.86 -19.13
CA LEU A 397 7.42 -7.49 -19.56
C LEU A 397 7.30 -7.36 -21.08
N GLN A 398 8.38 -7.12 -21.80
CA GLN A 398 8.37 -7.16 -23.26
C GLN A 398 8.00 -8.57 -23.79
N GLY A 399 8.54 -9.62 -23.16
CA GLY A 399 8.17 -11.01 -23.45
C GLY A 399 6.74 -11.32 -23.02
N ALA A 400 6.32 -10.78 -21.87
CA ALA A 400 4.94 -10.91 -21.38
C ALA A 400 3.93 -10.35 -22.39
N CYS A 401 4.18 -9.16 -22.95
CA CYS A 401 3.32 -8.59 -24.00
C CYS A 401 3.16 -9.53 -25.20
N LYS A 402 4.23 -10.23 -25.61
CA LYS A 402 4.14 -11.20 -26.71
C LYS A 402 3.30 -12.43 -26.32
N LYS A 403 3.50 -12.96 -25.12
CA LYS A 403 2.76 -14.14 -24.61
C LYS A 403 1.27 -13.84 -24.44
N MET A 404 0.94 -12.65 -23.95
CA MET A 404 -0.42 -12.16 -23.76
C MET A 404 -1.03 -11.53 -25.03
N GLN A 405 -0.33 -11.57 -26.17
CA GLN A 405 -0.79 -11.03 -27.45
C GLN A 405 -1.13 -9.52 -27.46
N LEU A 406 -0.43 -8.73 -26.65
CA LEU A 406 -0.70 -7.29 -26.40
C LEU A 406 -0.10 -6.34 -27.43
N LEU A 407 -0.09 -6.72 -28.71
CA LEU A 407 0.53 -5.89 -29.75
C LEU A 407 -0.21 -4.56 -29.93
N ASN A 408 -1.54 -4.60 -29.90
CA ASN A 408 -2.36 -3.40 -30.10
C ASN A 408 -2.13 -2.38 -28.98
N GLU A 409 -2.14 -2.83 -27.73
CA GLU A 409 -1.94 -2.02 -26.53
C GLU A 409 -0.52 -1.44 -26.52
N LEU A 410 0.47 -2.21 -26.99
CA LEU A 410 1.84 -1.73 -27.15
C LEU A 410 1.93 -0.61 -28.19
N MET A 411 1.25 -0.76 -29.33
CA MET A 411 1.18 0.27 -30.38
C MET A 411 0.51 1.55 -29.88
N ASP A 412 -0.64 1.42 -29.23
CA ASP A 412 -1.43 2.53 -28.72
C ASP A 412 -0.68 3.31 -27.63
N ARG A 413 0.08 2.60 -26.79
CA ARG A 413 0.94 3.20 -25.76
C ARG A 413 2.35 3.49 -26.27
N GLY A 414 2.53 3.62 -27.58
CA GLY A 414 3.77 4.06 -28.21
C GLY A 414 5.03 3.29 -27.78
N GLY A 415 4.93 1.96 -27.67
CA GLY A 415 6.04 1.07 -27.32
C GLY A 415 6.27 0.84 -25.81
N ASN A 416 5.45 1.45 -24.95
CA ASN A 416 5.58 1.28 -23.50
C ASN A 416 4.98 -0.05 -23.03
N TYR A 417 5.79 -1.10 -23.07
CA TYR A 417 5.39 -2.45 -22.65
C TYR A 417 4.97 -2.54 -21.18
N MET A 418 5.45 -1.64 -20.29
CA MET A 418 5.04 -1.64 -18.89
C MET A 418 3.60 -1.18 -18.76
N ALA A 419 3.26 -0.06 -19.40
CA ALA A 419 1.91 0.47 -19.40
C ALA A 419 0.93 -0.44 -20.15
N ALA A 420 1.40 -1.17 -21.17
CA ALA A 420 0.60 -2.14 -21.91
C ALA A 420 0.30 -3.41 -21.09
N ALA A 421 1.29 -3.99 -20.41
CA ALA A 421 1.11 -5.24 -19.65
C ALA A 421 0.46 -5.04 -18.27
N LEU A 422 0.63 -3.86 -17.65
CA LEU A 422 0.23 -3.63 -16.26
C LEU A 422 -1.26 -3.89 -15.96
N PRO A 423 -2.25 -3.40 -16.75
CA PRO A 423 -3.66 -3.68 -16.49
C PRO A 423 -3.96 -5.18 -16.44
N PHE A 424 -3.41 -5.95 -17.40
CA PHE A 424 -3.60 -7.40 -17.48
C PHE A 424 -2.94 -8.14 -16.32
N ILE A 425 -1.74 -7.73 -15.90
CA ILE A 425 -1.06 -8.32 -14.75
C ILE A 425 -1.87 -8.07 -13.47
N VAL A 426 -2.37 -6.86 -13.27
CA VAL A 426 -3.13 -6.53 -12.07
C VAL A 426 -4.47 -7.27 -12.04
N SER A 427 -5.17 -7.34 -13.18
CA SER A 427 -6.40 -8.12 -13.33
C SER A 427 -6.16 -9.61 -13.07
N LEU A 428 -5.07 -10.18 -13.61
CA LEU A 428 -4.64 -11.55 -13.36
C LEU A 428 -4.43 -11.82 -11.86
N LEU A 429 -3.73 -10.92 -11.17
CA LEU A 429 -3.46 -11.06 -9.73
C LEU A 429 -4.72 -10.88 -8.89
N ALA A 430 -5.59 -9.92 -9.23
CA ALA A 430 -6.87 -9.71 -8.56
C ALA A 430 -7.77 -10.95 -8.71
N ARG A 431 -7.86 -11.53 -9.92
CA ARG A 431 -8.60 -12.78 -10.16
C ARG A 431 -7.99 -13.97 -9.42
N GLY A 432 -6.67 -14.05 -9.36
CA GLY A 432 -5.96 -15.16 -8.74
C GLY A 432 -5.97 -15.16 -7.22
N LEU A 433 -5.89 -13.98 -6.61
CA LEU A 433 -5.98 -13.82 -5.16
C LEU A 433 -7.45 -13.78 -4.69
N ALA A 434 -8.38 -13.39 -5.56
CA ALA A 434 -9.84 -13.46 -5.34
C ALA A 434 -10.24 -13.03 -3.92
N GLY A 435 -10.97 -13.88 -3.19
CA GLY A 435 -11.45 -13.61 -1.82
C GLY A 435 -10.35 -13.42 -0.76
N ARG A 436 -9.07 -13.66 -1.09
CA ARG A 436 -7.94 -13.43 -0.18
C ARG A 436 -7.53 -11.97 -0.11
N ALA A 437 -7.62 -11.23 -1.21
CA ALA A 437 -7.12 -9.87 -1.30
C ALA A 437 -8.28 -8.87 -1.35
N LEU A 438 -8.31 -7.97 -0.38
CA LEU A 438 -9.22 -6.83 -0.37
C LEU A 438 -8.83 -5.79 -1.43
N LEU A 439 -7.52 -5.58 -1.62
CA LEU A 439 -7.00 -4.64 -2.60
C LEU A 439 -5.67 -5.15 -3.16
N VAL A 440 -5.59 -5.20 -4.50
CA VAL A 440 -4.34 -5.33 -5.24
C VAL A 440 -4.02 -3.97 -5.83
N ALA A 441 -2.97 -3.32 -5.33
CA ALA A 441 -2.51 -2.04 -5.83
C ALA A 441 -1.15 -2.17 -6.51
N HIS A 442 -0.83 -1.18 -7.35
CA HIS A 442 0.47 -1.08 -7.98
C HIS A 442 1.04 0.32 -7.84
N SER A 443 2.35 0.43 -7.95
CA SER A 443 3.07 1.70 -7.99
C SER A 443 4.21 1.60 -8.98
N LEU A 444 4.17 2.48 -9.98
CA LEU A 444 5.24 2.69 -10.93
C LEU A 444 6.19 3.75 -10.37
N PRO A 445 7.52 3.52 -10.39
CA PRO A 445 8.48 4.54 -10.05
C PRO A 445 8.27 5.80 -10.89
N GLN A 446 8.33 6.96 -10.26
CA GLN A 446 8.34 8.22 -10.99
C GLN A 446 9.61 8.28 -11.85
N ILE A 447 9.44 8.55 -13.14
CA ILE A 447 10.59 8.78 -14.02
C ILE A 447 11.26 10.08 -13.59
N GLN A 448 12.55 10.01 -13.27
CA GLN A 448 13.33 11.16 -12.82
C GLN A 448 13.52 12.16 -13.98
N GLU A 449 13.68 13.44 -13.62
CA GLU A 449 14.13 14.46 -14.57
C GLU A 449 15.54 14.15 -15.06
N TRP A 450 15.84 14.46 -16.33
CA TRP A 450 17.15 14.19 -16.92
C TRP A 450 17.74 15.45 -17.58
N PRO A 451 19.08 15.53 -17.68
CA PRO A 451 19.78 16.60 -18.39
C PRO A 451 19.41 16.69 -19.87
N ILE A 452 19.52 17.88 -20.46
CA ILE A 452 19.15 18.10 -21.87
C ILE A 452 20.11 17.45 -22.88
N ASP A 453 21.34 17.16 -22.46
CA ASP A 453 22.39 16.50 -23.24
C ASP A 453 22.33 14.96 -23.13
N ALA A 454 21.45 14.43 -22.28
CA ALA A 454 21.25 13.00 -22.08
C ALA A 454 20.09 12.46 -22.95
N GLU A 455 20.23 11.21 -23.39
CA GLU A 455 19.15 10.50 -24.09
C GLU A 455 17.93 10.29 -23.17
N PRO A 456 16.70 10.30 -23.71
CA PRO A 456 15.49 10.05 -22.94
C PRO A 456 15.55 8.69 -22.22
N PRO A 457 15.05 8.60 -20.97
CA PRO A 457 15.01 7.34 -20.22
C PRO A 457 14.26 6.25 -20.99
N LYS A 458 14.87 5.08 -21.13
CA LYS A 458 14.22 3.92 -21.79
C LYS A 458 13.29 3.23 -20.81
N HIS A 459 12.30 2.52 -21.34
CA HIS A 459 11.36 1.75 -20.52
C HIS A 459 12.04 0.71 -19.61
N LYS A 460 13.19 0.17 -20.02
CA LYS A 460 13.95 -0.82 -19.23
C LYS A 460 14.75 -0.22 -18.08
N ASP A 461 15.00 1.08 -18.14
CA ASP A 461 15.81 1.81 -17.15
C ASP A 461 14.91 2.34 -16.01
N VAL A 462 13.58 2.14 -16.12
CA VAL A 462 12.64 2.40 -15.04
C VAL A 462 12.88 1.40 -13.91
N GLY A 463 12.85 1.89 -12.67
CA GLY A 463 13.04 1.07 -11.48
C GLY A 463 12.01 -0.06 -11.32
N PRO A 464 12.06 -0.80 -10.20
CA PRO A 464 11.18 -1.95 -10.01
C PRO A 464 9.70 -1.55 -9.96
N LEU A 465 8.85 -2.31 -10.66
CA LEU A 465 7.40 -2.18 -10.54
C LEU A 465 6.96 -2.82 -9.21
N THR A 466 6.26 -2.05 -8.38
CA THR A 466 5.86 -2.46 -7.03
C THR A 466 4.39 -2.79 -6.98
N PHE A 467 4.05 -3.88 -6.30
CA PHE A 467 2.68 -4.31 -6.04
C PHE A 467 2.45 -4.42 -4.53
N GLY A 468 1.33 -3.89 -4.06
CA GLY A 468 0.88 -4.01 -2.68
C GLY A 468 -0.37 -4.87 -2.62
N LEU A 469 -0.39 -5.81 -1.68
CA LEU A 469 -1.49 -6.72 -1.43
C LEU A 469 -2.02 -6.46 -0.02
N LEU A 470 -3.28 -6.08 0.06
CA LEU A 470 -4.02 -5.96 1.31
C LEU A 470 -4.98 -7.15 1.40
N PHE A 471 -4.91 -7.92 2.48
CA PHE A 471 -5.61 -9.19 2.59
C PHE A 471 -6.88 -9.11 3.44
N VAL A 472 -7.69 -10.15 3.29
CA VAL A 472 -8.80 -10.50 4.18
C VAL A 472 -8.29 -11.62 5.09
N PRO A 473 -8.07 -11.35 6.40
CA PRO A 473 -7.40 -12.29 7.32
C PRO A 473 -7.99 -13.71 7.33
N GLU A 474 -9.31 -13.82 7.17
CA GLU A 474 -10.06 -15.09 7.19
C GLU A 474 -9.69 -16.03 6.04
N PHE A 475 -9.36 -15.48 4.87
CA PHE A 475 -9.12 -16.25 3.65
C PHE A 475 -7.65 -16.29 3.24
N ALA A 476 -6.84 -15.33 3.69
CA ALA A 476 -5.45 -15.15 3.27
C ALA A 476 -4.61 -16.43 3.37
N ALA A 477 -4.78 -17.19 4.46
CA ALA A 477 -4.03 -18.40 4.78
C ALA A 477 -4.70 -19.72 4.34
N SER A 478 -5.83 -19.67 3.61
CA SER A 478 -6.50 -20.89 3.13
C SER A 478 -5.57 -21.72 2.25
N THR A 479 -5.53 -23.03 2.41
CA THR A 479 -4.72 -23.93 1.57
C THR A 479 -5.45 -24.43 0.33
N LEU A 480 -6.76 -24.17 0.22
CA LEU A 480 -7.61 -24.73 -0.82
C LEU A 480 -8.36 -23.63 -1.57
N GLU A 481 -8.25 -23.64 -2.90
CA GLU A 481 -9.13 -22.90 -3.79
C GLU A 481 -10.21 -23.84 -4.30
N LYS A 482 -11.46 -23.58 -3.95
CA LYS A 482 -12.60 -24.32 -4.50
C LYS A 482 -13.05 -23.64 -5.80
N GLY A 483 -13.00 -24.38 -6.90
CA GLY A 483 -13.52 -23.97 -8.20
C GLY A 483 -14.96 -24.44 -8.43
N PRO A 484 -15.47 -24.25 -9.66
CA PRO A 484 -16.82 -24.69 -10.05
C PRO A 484 -16.93 -26.22 -10.15
N GLN A 485 -18.16 -26.73 -10.25
CA GLN A 485 -18.42 -28.16 -10.48
C GLN A 485 -17.83 -28.62 -11.82
N ALA A 486 -17.34 -29.86 -11.85
CA ALA A 486 -16.53 -30.40 -12.96
C ALA A 486 -17.25 -30.46 -14.32
N ASP A 487 -18.58 -30.51 -14.29
CA ASP A 487 -19.50 -30.56 -15.42
C ASP A 487 -19.95 -29.18 -15.93
N HIS A 488 -19.68 -28.12 -15.17
CA HIS A 488 -20.03 -26.76 -15.56
C HIS A 488 -19.02 -26.20 -16.59
N PRO A 489 -19.44 -25.41 -17.60
CA PRO A 489 -18.53 -24.82 -18.58
C PRO A 489 -17.42 -23.96 -17.96
N GLU A 490 -17.69 -23.31 -16.83
CA GLU A 490 -16.73 -22.50 -16.06
C GLU A 490 -15.53 -23.32 -15.54
N ALA A 491 -15.64 -24.66 -15.45
CA ALA A 491 -14.52 -25.52 -15.05
C ALA A 491 -13.39 -25.49 -16.08
N LEU A 492 -13.70 -25.32 -17.37
CA LEU A 492 -12.67 -25.19 -18.41
C LEU A 492 -11.85 -23.91 -18.23
N ASP A 493 -12.52 -22.80 -17.90
CA ASP A 493 -11.87 -21.53 -17.63
C ASP A 493 -11.00 -21.61 -16.38
N PHE A 494 -11.46 -22.32 -15.34
CA PHE A 494 -10.70 -22.56 -14.11
C PHE A 494 -9.44 -23.40 -14.39
N ARG A 495 -9.56 -24.51 -15.12
CA ARG A 495 -8.42 -25.34 -15.54
C ARG A 495 -7.41 -24.55 -16.37
N THR A 496 -7.89 -23.75 -17.32
CA THR A 496 -7.03 -22.92 -18.18
C THR A 496 -6.31 -21.85 -17.37
N PHE A 497 -6.99 -21.25 -16.39
CA PHE A 497 -6.44 -20.22 -15.53
C PHE A 497 -5.35 -20.76 -14.59
N TRP A 498 -5.57 -21.91 -13.95
CA TRP A 498 -4.64 -22.50 -13.00
C TRP A 498 -3.62 -23.45 -13.63
N GLY A 499 -3.86 -23.92 -14.85
CA GLY A 499 -3.01 -24.85 -15.57
C GLY A 499 -2.83 -26.17 -14.81
N GLU A 500 -1.58 -26.61 -14.70
CA GLU A 500 -1.21 -27.88 -14.05
C GLU A 500 -1.55 -27.96 -12.55
N LYS A 501 -1.89 -26.83 -11.91
CA LYS A 501 -2.28 -26.80 -10.50
C LYS A 501 -3.76 -27.15 -10.26
N SER A 502 -4.59 -27.20 -11.31
CA SER A 502 -6.01 -27.57 -11.19
C SER A 502 -6.15 -29.10 -11.11
N GLU A 503 -6.87 -29.58 -10.11
CA GLU A 503 -7.21 -31.00 -9.95
C GLU A 503 -8.69 -31.20 -9.58
N LEU A 504 -9.24 -32.38 -9.90
CA LEU A 504 -10.59 -32.74 -9.48
C LEU A 504 -10.59 -33.24 -8.04
N ARG A 505 -11.42 -32.63 -7.19
CA ARG A 505 -11.53 -32.99 -5.79
C ARG A 505 -12.97 -33.23 -5.39
N ARG A 506 -13.21 -34.33 -4.68
CA ARG A 506 -14.48 -34.60 -4.00
C ARG A 506 -14.49 -33.93 -2.63
N PHE A 507 -15.51 -33.13 -2.36
CA PHE A 507 -15.72 -32.42 -1.11
C PHE A 507 -16.62 -33.22 -0.15
N GLN A 508 -16.66 -32.82 1.13
CA GLN A 508 -17.45 -33.50 2.16
C GLN A 508 -18.96 -33.48 1.88
N ASP A 509 -19.42 -32.49 1.11
CA ASP A 509 -20.80 -32.37 0.60
C ASP A 509 -21.10 -33.33 -0.57
N GLY A 510 -20.13 -34.15 -0.99
CA GLY A 510 -20.25 -35.09 -2.11
C GLY A 510 -20.03 -34.45 -3.48
N SER A 511 -19.91 -33.12 -3.57
CA SER A 511 -19.66 -32.42 -4.83
C SER A 511 -18.25 -32.71 -5.36
N ILE A 512 -18.13 -32.83 -6.69
CA ILE A 512 -16.86 -32.97 -7.40
C ILE A 512 -16.63 -31.66 -8.14
N CYS A 513 -15.65 -30.88 -7.66
CA CYS A 513 -15.31 -29.58 -8.22
C CYS A 513 -13.84 -29.57 -8.66
N GLU A 514 -13.53 -28.66 -9.57
CA GLU A 514 -12.13 -28.26 -9.77
C GLU A 514 -11.61 -27.61 -8.49
N ALA A 515 -10.34 -27.84 -8.16
CA ALA A 515 -9.71 -27.26 -6.99
C ALA A 515 -8.21 -27.05 -7.20
N VAL A 516 -7.62 -26.13 -6.44
CA VAL A 516 -6.17 -25.97 -6.32
C VAL A 516 -5.78 -26.11 -4.86
N VAL A 517 -4.76 -26.94 -4.59
CA VAL A 517 -4.21 -27.15 -3.25
C VAL A 517 -2.82 -26.53 -3.18
N TRP A 518 -2.61 -25.67 -2.19
CA TRP A 518 -1.33 -25.06 -1.87
C TRP A 518 -0.64 -25.82 -0.74
N GLU A 519 0.61 -26.20 -0.97
CA GLU A 519 1.43 -26.93 0.01
C GLU A 519 1.91 -25.97 1.10
N ALA A 520 1.49 -26.23 2.35
CA ALA A 520 1.91 -25.49 3.53
C ALA A 520 1.60 -26.30 4.81
N ASP A 521 2.65 -26.80 5.46
CA ASP A 521 2.53 -27.62 6.68
C ASP A 521 2.40 -26.76 7.94
N THR A 522 2.96 -25.55 7.92
CA THR A 522 3.02 -24.63 9.06
C THR A 522 2.21 -23.36 8.82
N VAL A 523 1.77 -22.69 9.89
CA VAL A 523 1.06 -21.40 9.85
C VAL A 523 1.91 -20.34 9.13
N CYS A 524 3.22 -20.34 9.37
CA CYS A 524 4.20 -19.53 8.65
C CYS A 524 4.15 -19.74 7.13
N GLN A 525 4.19 -20.99 6.66
CA GLN A 525 4.09 -21.28 5.23
C GLN A 525 2.71 -20.91 4.67
N LYS A 526 1.63 -21.10 5.45
CA LYS A 526 0.27 -20.73 5.04
C LYS A 526 0.14 -19.23 4.79
N ARG A 527 0.80 -18.38 5.59
CA ARG A 527 0.86 -16.93 5.32
C ARG A 527 1.50 -16.60 3.99
N LEU A 528 2.40 -17.43 3.47
CA LEU A 528 3.10 -17.22 2.19
C LEU A 528 2.40 -17.86 0.99
N ILE A 529 1.20 -18.42 1.13
CA ILE A 529 0.41 -18.91 0.00
C ILE A 529 0.18 -17.83 -1.07
N PRO A 530 -0.13 -16.56 -0.72
CA PRO A 530 -0.22 -15.49 -1.71
C PRO A 530 1.07 -15.30 -2.52
N GLU A 531 2.26 -15.54 -1.96
CA GLU A 531 3.52 -15.52 -2.72
C GLU A 531 3.56 -16.64 -3.76
N GLN A 532 3.13 -17.85 -3.38
CA GLN A 532 3.06 -19.00 -4.29
C GLN A 532 2.09 -18.73 -5.46
N ILE A 533 0.92 -18.15 -5.17
CA ILE A 533 -0.08 -17.74 -6.18
C ILE A 533 0.52 -16.73 -7.15
N VAL A 534 1.11 -15.65 -6.64
CA VAL A 534 1.72 -14.59 -7.46
C VAL A 534 2.79 -15.17 -8.40
N LYS A 535 3.70 -15.98 -7.85
CA LYS A 535 4.78 -16.62 -8.63
C LYS A 535 4.23 -17.53 -9.73
N HIS A 536 3.24 -18.37 -9.39
CA HIS A 536 2.62 -19.30 -10.34
C HIS A 536 1.94 -18.56 -11.50
N LEU A 537 1.09 -17.59 -11.19
CA LEU A 537 0.31 -16.88 -12.20
C LEU A 537 1.18 -16.05 -13.14
N LEU A 538 2.17 -15.34 -12.59
CA LEU A 538 3.09 -14.53 -13.40
C LEU A 538 3.97 -15.41 -14.30
N LYS A 539 4.38 -16.60 -13.85
CA LYS A 539 5.10 -17.56 -14.68
C LYS A 539 4.20 -18.13 -15.78
N LEU A 540 3.01 -18.63 -15.41
CA LEU A 540 2.09 -19.30 -16.31
C LEU A 540 1.57 -18.37 -17.42
N HIS A 541 1.11 -17.16 -17.06
CA HIS A 541 0.45 -16.26 -18.01
C HIS A 541 1.36 -15.18 -18.58
N ALA A 542 2.40 -14.74 -17.84
CA ALA A 542 3.29 -13.65 -18.26
C ALA A 542 4.72 -14.08 -18.61
N ASP A 543 5.08 -15.36 -18.41
CA ASP A 543 6.46 -15.86 -18.60
C ASP A 543 7.50 -15.13 -17.74
N ILE A 544 7.07 -14.60 -16.60
CA ILE A 544 7.95 -13.92 -15.65
C ILE A 544 8.51 -14.98 -14.71
N PRO A 545 9.84 -15.20 -14.68
CA PRO A 545 10.44 -16.18 -13.81
C PRO A 545 10.42 -15.69 -12.36
N GLU A 546 10.38 -16.64 -11.42
CA GLU A 546 10.35 -16.36 -9.98
C GLU A 546 11.54 -15.52 -9.51
N SER A 547 12.71 -15.67 -10.14
CA SER A 547 13.91 -14.88 -9.85
C SER A 547 13.74 -13.37 -10.12
N SER A 548 12.75 -12.97 -10.92
CA SER A 548 12.42 -11.57 -11.18
C SER A 548 11.50 -10.96 -10.12
N ILE A 549 10.94 -11.79 -9.23
CA ILE A 549 9.98 -11.40 -8.21
C ILE A 549 10.72 -11.34 -6.87
N CYS A 550 10.74 -10.16 -6.25
CA CYS A 550 11.24 -9.96 -4.90
C CYS A 550 10.06 -9.76 -3.97
N TYR A 551 9.73 -10.78 -3.18
CA TYR A 551 8.57 -10.77 -2.30
C TYR A 551 8.96 -10.36 -0.88
N THR A 552 8.16 -9.49 -0.27
CA THR A 552 8.32 -9.00 1.10
C THR A 552 7.04 -9.33 1.89
N GLY A 553 7.05 -10.48 2.56
CA GLY A 553 5.98 -10.92 3.46
C GLY A 553 6.48 -11.69 4.70
N ALA A 554 7.67 -12.30 4.62
CA ALA A 554 8.24 -13.12 5.70
C ALA A 554 9.69 -12.78 6.07
N LEU A 555 10.19 -11.61 5.70
CA LEU A 555 11.63 -11.27 5.85
C LEU A 555 12.14 -11.40 7.29
N LEU A 556 11.28 -11.11 8.28
CA LEU A 556 11.66 -11.08 9.69
C LEU A 556 11.42 -12.41 10.42
N GLU A 557 10.78 -13.39 9.79
CA GLU A 557 10.41 -14.65 10.46
C GLU A 557 11.62 -15.43 10.97
N SER A 558 12.76 -15.33 10.28
CA SER A 558 14.02 -15.97 10.68
C SER A 558 14.47 -15.59 12.10
N VAL A 559 14.07 -14.43 12.60
CA VAL A 559 14.45 -13.90 13.92
C VAL A 559 13.70 -14.59 15.07
N ILE A 560 12.57 -15.24 14.77
CA ILE A 560 11.68 -15.92 15.74
C ILE A 560 11.54 -17.43 15.47
N ARG A 561 12.34 -18.00 14.55
CA ARG A 561 12.36 -19.45 14.30
C ARG A 561 12.98 -20.20 15.49
N THR A 562 12.38 -21.34 15.83
CA THR A 562 12.82 -22.24 16.90
C THR A 562 13.42 -23.52 16.32
N GLY A 563 14.64 -23.88 16.73
CA GLY A 563 15.25 -25.19 16.43
C GLY A 563 15.99 -25.32 15.08
N LYS A 564 16.53 -26.52 14.82
CA LYS A 564 17.27 -26.90 13.59
C LYS A 564 16.44 -27.69 12.57
N GLU A 565 15.31 -28.27 12.97
CA GLU A 565 14.38 -28.97 12.07
C GLU A 565 13.27 -28.01 11.57
N VAL A 566 12.47 -28.43 10.59
CA VAL A 566 11.59 -27.64 9.68
C VAL A 566 10.44 -26.86 10.39
N SER A 567 10.47 -26.68 11.70
CA SER A 567 9.33 -26.28 12.51
C SER A 567 9.10 -24.76 12.58
N GLY A 568 8.44 -24.21 11.55
CA GLY A 568 7.61 -22.99 11.62
C GLY A 568 8.17 -21.77 12.35
N THR A 569 7.27 -20.87 12.78
CA THR A 569 7.61 -19.74 13.66
C THR A 569 7.21 -20.01 15.10
N GLY A 570 6.69 -21.20 15.45
CA GLY A 570 6.40 -21.60 16.82
C GLY A 570 4.95 -21.37 17.27
N GLU A 571 4.06 -20.86 16.42
CA GLU A 571 2.64 -20.71 16.77
C GLU A 571 1.97 -22.06 17.09
N GLU A 572 2.29 -23.12 16.35
CA GLU A 572 1.75 -24.45 16.61
C GLU A 572 2.18 -24.98 17.98
N ALA A 573 3.41 -24.67 18.40
CA ALA A 573 3.91 -25.02 19.73
C ALA A 573 3.13 -24.27 20.82
N MET A 574 2.78 -23.00 20.61
CA MET A 574 1.94 -22.25 21.57
C MET A 574 0.56 -22.87 21.72
N VAL A 575 -0.08 -23.23 20.61
CA VAL A 575 -1.39 -23.90 20.62
C VAL A 575 -1.32 -25.20 21.43
N ASN A 576 -0.27 -26.01 21.23
CA ASN A 576 -0.07 -27.24 21.99
C ASN A 576 0.07 -26.99 23.50
N VAL A 577 0.80 -25.94 23.91
CA VAL A 577 0.93 -25.55 25.32
C VAL A 577 -0.42 -25.14 25.90
N ILE A 578 -1.20 -24.34 25.18
CA ILE A 578 -2.52 -23.88 25.61
C ILE A 578 -3.50 -25.05 25.75
N CYS A 579 -3.53 -25.99 24.78
CA CYS A 579 -4.34 -27.20 24.91
C CYS A 579 -3.94 -28.04 26.13
N SER A 580 -2.64 -28.14 26.42
CA SER A 580 -2.16 -28.84 27.61
C SER A 580 -2.59 -28.14 28.91
N TYR A 581 -2.54 -26.80 28.92
CA TYR A 581 -3.04 -25.95 30.01
C TYR A 581 -4.55 -26.11 30.23
N ASP A 582 -5.37 -26.06 29.17
CA ASP A 582 -6.83 -26.18 29.26
C ASP A 582 -7.29 -27.56 29.73
N ASP A 583 -6.52 -28.60 29.44
CA ASP A 583 -6.76 -29.93 29.99
C ASP A 583 -6.32 -30.03 31.46
N LEU A 584 -5.25 -29.34 31.87
CA LEU A 584 -4.85 -29.27 33.28
C LEU A 584 -5.86 -28.47 34.12
N SER A 585 -6.36 -27.34 33.61
CA SER A 585 -7.29 -26.47 34.34
C SER A 585 -8.59 -27.20 34.68
N ARG A 586 -9.06 -28.08 33.79
CA ARG A 586 -10.24 -28.95 34.01
C ARG A 586 -10.04 -30.07 35.04
N LYS A 587 -8.80 -30.33 35.45
CA LYS A 587 -8.41 -31.37 36.42
C LYS A 587 -8.19 -30.83 37.83
N LEU A 588 -8.37 -29.53 38.04
CA LEU A 588 -8.24 -28.89 39.36
C LEU A 588 -9.52 -29.06 40.18
N PRO A 589 -9.42 -29.14 41.52
CA PRO A 589 -10.58 -29.40 42.38
C PRO A 589 -11.56 -28.23 42.42
N LEU A 590 -12.83 -28.53 42.72
CA LEU A 590 -13.94 -27.56 42.76
C LEU A 590 -13.76 -26.41 43.76
N THR A 591 -12.88 -26.56 44.76
CA THR A 591 -12.55 -25.50 45.73
C THR A 591 -11.74 -24.35 45.10
N VAL A 592 -11.21 -24.56 43.89
CA VAL A 592 -10.57 -23.52 43.08
C VAL A 592 -11.65 -22.80 42.28
N THR A 593 -11.86 -21.51 42.57
CA THR A 593 -12.88 -20.68 41.92
C THR A 593 -12.45 -20.18 40.55
N ALA A 594 -11.14 -19.94 40.35
CA ALA A 594 -10.61 -19.52 39.06
C ALA A 594 -9.18 -20.02 38.84
N VAL A 595 -8.88 -20.40 37.61
CA VAL A 595 -7.54 -20.83 37.15
C VAL A 595 -7.13 -19.91 36.02
N GLN A 596 -6.10 -19.10 36.25
CA GLN A 596 -5.69 -18.05 35.31
C GLN A 596 -4.20 -18.17 35.00
N GLY A 597 -3.87 -18.54 33.76
CA GLY A 597 -2.50 -18.50 33.26
C GLY A 597 -2.02 -17.05 33.12
N VAL A 598 -0.79 -16.78 33.57
CA VAL A 598 -0.17 -15.44 33.46
C VAL A 598 1.09 -15.43 32.60
N HIS A 599 1.57 -16.61 32.22
CA HIS A 599 2.72 -16.76 31.34
C HIS A 599 2.43 -16.19 29.93
N PRO A 600 3.37 -15.50 29.26
CA PRO A 600 3.18 -14.92 27.93
C PRO A 600 2.67 -15.90 26.85
N VAL A 601 3.02 -17.19 26.99
CA VAL A 601 2.57 -18.25 26.05
C VAL A 601 1.05 -18.36 26.02
N ILE A 602 0.37 -18.10 27.14
CA ILE A 602 -1.10 -18.19 27.25
C ILE A 602 -1.77 -17.07 26.46
N ARG A 603 -1.08 -15.97 26.20
CA ARG A 603 -1.53 -14.86 25.33
C ARG A 603 -0.81 -14.84 23.98
N TYR A 604 -0.16 -15.93 23.57
CA TYR A 604 0.53 -16.11 22.29
C TYR A 604 1.71 -15.14 22.04
N THR A 605 2.26 -14.51 23.09
CA THR A 605 3.31 -13.48 22.94
C THR A 605 4.69 -13.90 23.43
N ASP A 606 4.86 -15.16 23.84
CA ASP A 606 6.16 -15.69 24.26
C ASP A 606 7.14 -15.76 23.08
N VAL A 607 8.33 -15.18 23.21
CA VAL A 607 9.28 -15.05 22.10
C VAL A 607 9.64 -16.41 21.53
N PHE A 608 9.99 -17.35 22.40
CA PHE A 608 10.30 -18.72 22.04
C PHE A 608 9.40 -19.65 22.86
N PRO A 609 8.32 -20.17 22.26
CA PRO A 609 7.40 -21.03 22.97
C PRO A 609 8.13 -22.20 23.63
N PRO A 610 7.72 -22.62 24.85
CA PRO A 610 8.32 -23.77 25.52
C PRO A 610 8.22 -25.01 24.63
N ILE A 611 9.34 -25.70 24.46
CA ILE A 611 9.39 -26.96 23.72
C ILE A 611 9.07 -28.09 24.71
N PRO A 612 8.13 -29.00 24.40
CA PRO A 612 7.82 -30.11 25.28
C PRO A 612 9.03 -31.03 25.40
N MET A 613 9.53 -31.21 26.62
CA MET A 613 10.68 -32.05 26.89
C MET A 613 10.26 -33.28 27.69
N LYS A 614 10.53 -34.46 27.12
CA LYS A 614 10.38 -35.74 27.80
C LYS A 614 11.75 -36.17 28.33
N PRO A 615 11.89 -36.44 29.64
CA PRO A 615 13.15 -36.95 30.17
C PRO A 615 13.48 -38.28 29.50
N ILE A 616 14.64 -38.36 28.86
CA ILE A 616 15.18 -39.61 28.32
C ILE A 616 15.76 -40.38 29.50
N TYR A 617 14.93 -41.22 30.13
CA TYR A 617 15.31 -41.92 31.36
C TYR A 617 16.55 -42.81 31.18
N SER A 618 16.83 -43.32 29.97
CA SER A 618 18.04 -44.11 29.69
C SER A 618 19.34 -43.31 29.78
N PHE A 619 19.28 -41.98 29.71
CA PHE A 619 20.45 -41.12 29.87
C PHE A 619 20.76 -40.82 31.34
N HIS A 620 19.90 -41.24 32.27
CA HIS A 620 19.97 -40.79 33.65
C HIS A 620 19.91 -41.95 34.65
N THR A 621 20.78 -41.90 35.65
CA THR A 621 20.68 -42.75 36.83
C THR A 621 19.63 -42.17 37.77
N ARG A 622 18.61 -42.97 38.11
CA ARG A 622 17.51 -42.55 38.98
C ARG A 622 17.88 -42.75 40.45
N VAL A 623 18.08 -41.64 41.17
CA VAL A 623 18.29 -41.66 42.61
C VAL A 623 16.92 -41.70 43.30
N ARG A 624 16.43 -42.91 43.57
CA ARG A 624 15.08 -43.16 44.12
C ARG A 624 14.84 -42.43 45.46
N THR A 625 15.85 -42.32 46.31
CA THR A 625 15.76 -41.69 47.64
C THR A 625 15.48 -40.19 47.61
N LYS A 626 15.86 -39.50 46.53
CA LYS A 626 15.68 -38.05 46.38
C LYS A 626 14.77 -37.66 45.21
N HIS A 627 14.21 -38.63 44.51
CA HIS A 627 13.46 -38.44 43.26
C HIS A 627 14.23 -37.62 42.20
N LEU A 628 15.55 -37.83 42.11
CA LEU A 628 16.42 -37.11 41.17
C LEU A 628 16.81 -38.00 39.97
N LEU A 629 17.05 -37.36 38.83
CA LEU A 629 17.68 -37.95 37.65
C LEU A 629 19.07 -37.34 37.50
N LEU A 630 20.12 -38.14 37.70
CA LEU A 630 21.50 -37.73 37.48
C LEU A 630 21.92 -38.15 36.07
N PRO A 631 22.44 -37.25 35.22
CA PRO A 631 22.93 -37.62 33.91
C PRO A 631 24.06 -38.64 34.04
N SER A 632 24.04 -39.66 33.19
CA SER A 632 25.10 -40.67 33.10
C SER A 632 26.33 -40.05 32.44
N GLU A 633 27.51 -40.64 32.67
CA GLU A 633 28.73 -40.20 32.00
C GLU A 633 28.54 -40.15 30.47
N GLU A 634 29.10 -39.11 29.84
CA GLU A 634 29.00 -38.82 28.39
C GLU A 634 27.60 -38.48 27.84
N LYS A 635 26.58 -38.37 28.70
CA LYS A 635 25.22 -37.95 28.29
C LYS A 635 24.95 -36.47 28.61
N PRO A 636 24.15 -35.77 27.79
CA PRO A 636 23.84 -34.37 28.04
C PRO A 636 22.99 -34.21 29.31
N CYS A 637 23.18 -33.09 30.01
CA CYS A 637 22.28 -32.70 31.10
C CYS A 637 20.83 -32.54 30.59
N PRO A 638 19.82 -32.76 31.46
CA PRO A 638 18.44 -32.45 31.12
C PRO A 638 18.31 -31.00 30.64
N ALA A 639 17.57 -30.77 29.55
CA ALA A 639 17.26 -29.42 29.12
C ALA A 639 16.42 -28.71 30.21
N TYR A 640 16.73 -27.44 30.43
CA TYR A 640 15.92 -26.59 31.31
C TYR A 640 14.52 -26.40 30.71
N ILE A 641 13.48 -26.62 31.52
CA ILE A 641 12.09 -26.37 31.16
C ILE A 641 11.61 -25.18 31.98
N ALA A 642 11.32 -24.06 31.32
CA ALA A 642 10.80 -22.88 31.98
C ALA A 642 9.39 -23.18 32.55
N PRO A 643 9.13 -22.91 33.84
CA PRO A 643 7.83 -23.17 34.45
C PRO A 643 6.78 -22.14 34.03
N LEU A 644 5.62 -22.62 33.59
CA LEU A 644 4.47 -21.84 33.17
C LEU A 644 3.63 -21.44 34.38
N LYS A 645 3.72 -20.17 34.80
CA LYS A 645 3.03 -19.64 35.98
C LYS A 645 1.51 -19.56 35.75
N ILE A 646 0.75 -20.11 36.70
CA ILE A 646 -0.71 -20.14 36.76
C ILE A 646 -1.15 -19.71 38.16
N ILE A 647 -2.16 -18.84 38.22
CA ILE A 647 -2.78 -18.37 39.44
C ILE A 647 -4.07 -19.15 39.70
N CYS A 648 -4.18 -19.74 40.88
CA CYS A 648 -5.36 -20.47 41.35
C CYS A 648 -6.03 -19.67 42.48
N HIS A 649 -7.18 -19.06 42.20
CA HIS A 649 -7.98 -18.41 43.24
C HIS A 649 -8.80 -19.45 43.98
N MET A 650 -8.77 -19.37 45.30
CA MET A 650 -9.57 -20.25 46.16
C MET A 650 -10.95 -19.65 46.42
N GLU A 651 -11.88 -20.49 46.87
CA GLU A 651 -13.17 -20.02 47.38
C GLU A 651 -13.02 -19.03 48.55
N GLY A 652 -13.86 -18.00 48.55
CA GLY A 652 -13.91 -17.00 49.61
C GLY A 652 -14.43 -17.62 50.89
N SER A 653 -13.55 -17.81 51.88
CA SER A 653 -13.92 -18.30 53.22
C SER A 653 -13.68 -17.22 54.28
N GLY A 654 -14.53 -17.15 55.30
CA GLY A 654 -14.29 -16.33 56.49
C GLY A 654 -13.17 -16.84 57.38
N GLN A 655 -12.63 -18.04 57.10
CA GLN A 655 -11.60 -18.71 57.89
C GLN A 655 -10.16 -18.31 57.50
N TRP A 656 -10.00 -17.46 56.48
CA TRP A 656 -8.67 -16.93 56.14
C TRP A 656 -8.18 -15.98 57.25
N PRO A 657 -6.93 -16.14 57.71
CA PRO A 657 -6.35 -15.31 58.76
C PRO A 657 -6.05 -13.90 58.26
N GLN A 658 -5.96 -12.95 59.19
CA GLN A 658 -5.58 -11.55 58.90
C GLN A 658 -4.06 -11.32 58.99
N ASP A 659 -3.30 -12.28 59.52
CA ASP A 659 -1.84 -12.20 59.59
C ASP A 659 -1.16 -12.69 58.30
N LYS A 660 -0.18 -11.91 57.81
CA LYS A 660 0.54 -12.19 56.56
C LYS A 660 1.28 -13.53 56.57
N GLU A 661 1.90 -13.91 57.69
CA GLU A 661 2.66 -15.16 57.77
C GLU A 661 1.73 -16.36 57.88
N ALA A 662 0.60 -16.21 58.58
CA ALA A 662 -0.45 -17.21 58.61
C ALA A 662 -1.04 -17.47 57.21
N ILE A 663 -1.30 -16.42 56.41
CA ILE A 663 -1.76 -16.56 55.01
C ILE A 663 -0.76 -17.37 54.19
N LYS A 664 0.54 -17.05 54.27
CA LYS A 664 1.60 -17.79 53.56
C LYS A 664 1.61 -19.29 53.90
N ARG A 665 1.44 -19.64 55.18
CA ARG A 665 1.40 -21.04 55.62
C ARG A 665 0.17 -21.78 55.12
N ILE A 666 -0.99 -21.13 55.10
CA ILE A 666 -2.21 -21.72 54.55
C ILE A 666 -2.10 -21.92 53.04
N LYS A 667 -1.54 -20.95 52.31
CA LYS A 667 -1.25 -21.11 50.87
C LYS A 667 -0.33 -22.32 50.62
N ALA A 668 0.71 -22.49 51.43
CA ALA A 668 1.59 -23.66 51.37
C ALA A 668 0.85 -24.99 51.64
N ALA A 669 -0.10 -25.00 52.58
CA ALA A 669 -0.95 -26.18 52.82
C ALA A 669 -1.85 -26.49 51.61
N PHE A 670 -2.46 -25.48 50.99
CA PHE A 670 -3.20 -25.67 49.74
C PHE A 670 -2.31 -26.16 48.59
N HIS A 671 -1.07 -25.70 48.47
CA HIS A 671 -0.12 -26.22 47.48
C HIS A 671 0.16 -27.73 47.67
N LEU A 672 0.32 -28.19 48.90
CA LEU A 672 0.50 -29.63 49.22
C LEU A 672 -0.74 -30.44 48.84
N GLN A 673 -1.92 -30.00 49.25
CA GLN A 673 -3.19 -30.65 48.91
C GLN A 673 -3.44 -30.66 47.38
N LEU A 674 -3.09 -29.54 46.74
CA LEU A 674 -2.79 -29.36 45.30
C LEU A 674 -2.18 -30.60 44.67
N ALA A 675 -0.94 -30.85 45.09
CA ALA A 675 -0.09 -31.89 44.56
C ALA A 675 -0.66 -33.29 44.82
N GLU A 676 -1.16 -33.55 46.02
CA GLU A 676 -1.69 -34.85 46.42
C GLU A 676 -2.91 -35.24 45.57
N LEU A 677 -3.87 -34.33 45.40
CA LEU A 677 -5.07 -34.58 44.60
C LEU A 677 -4.73 -34.85 43.13
N LEU A 678 -3.87 -34.03 42.53
CA LEU A 678 -3.45 -34.20 41.13
C LEU A 678 -2.67 -35.50 40.93
N GLN A 679 -1.87 -35.92 41.91
CA GLN A 679 -1.14 -37.18 41.86
C GLN A 679 -2.07 -38.39 42.01
N GLN A 680 -3.03 -38.34 42.95
CA GLN A 680 -3.95 -39.45 43.21
C GLN A 680 -4.98 -39.63 42.10
N GLN A 681 -5.63 -38.55 41.67
CA GLN A 681 -6.76 -38.60 40.75
C GLN A 681 -6.32 -38.65 39.28
N HIS A 682 -5.23 -37.97 38.93
CA HIS A 682 -4.80 -37.79 37.53
C HIS A 682 -3.39 -38.32 37.23
N GLN A 683 -2.72 -38.93 38.22
CA GLN A 683 -1.39 -39.55 38.07
C GLN A 683 -0.33 -38.59 37.51
N LEU A 684 -0.48 -37.28 37.76
CA LEU A 684 0.47 -36.26 37.35
C LEU A 684 1.65 -36.17 38.31
N VAL A 685 2.84 -35.90 37.77
CA VAL A 685 4.04 -35.70 38.58
C VAL A 685 4.02 -34.28 39.14
N CYS A 686 3.86 -34.17 40.46
CA CYS A 686 3.77 -32.89 41.16
C CYS A 686 4.93 -32.72 42.14
N ARG A 687 5.44 -31.49 42.27
CA ARG A 687 6.45 -31.11 43.26
C ARG A 687 5.95 -29.87 44.02
N PRO A 688 5.40 -30.04 45.23
CA PRO A 688 4.96 -28.92 46.04
C PRO A 688 6.15 -28.17 46.65
N ALA A 689 6.00 -26.86 46.79
CA ALA A 689 6.89 -25.93 47.48
C ALA A 689 6.06 -24.95 48.33
N VAL A 690 6.73 -24.15 49.17
CA VAL A 690 6.03 -23.20 50.06
C VAL A 690 5.18 -22.21 49.27
N THR A 691 5.72 -21.68 48.17
CA THR A 691 5.11 -20.60 47.39
C THR A 691 4.26 -21.08 46.21
N HIS A 692 4.41 -22.34 45.77
CA HIS A 692 3.78 -22.87 44.57
C HIS A 692 3.84 -24.40 44.54
N THR A 693 3.13 -25.03 43.60
CA THR A 693 3.31 -26.44 43.22
C THR A 693 3.62 -26.55 41.73
N ASP A 694 4.75 -27.17 41.40
CA ASP A 694 5.12 -27.45 40.02
C ASP A 694 4.51 -28.78 39.56
N VAL A 695 3.83 -28.79 38.40
CA VAL A 695 3.12 -29.94 37.83
C VAL A 695 3.70 -30.23 36.45
N TYR A 696 4.24 -31.44 36.25
CA TYR A 696 4.76 -31.87 34.96
C TYR A 696 3.68 -32.61 34.16
N LYS A 697 3.38 -32.09 32.96
CA LYS A 697 2.34 -32.61 32.06
C LYS A 697 2.72 -32.38 30.60
N ASP A 698 2.57 -33.41 29.76
CA ASP A 698 2.84 -33.38 28.31
C ASP A 698 4.23 -32.86 27.88
N GLY A 699 5.21 -32.87 28.78
CA GLY A 699 6.55 -32.31 28.52
C GLY A 699 6.73 -30.87 29.00
N TYR A 700 5.70 -30.26 29.58
CA TYR A 700 5.71 -28.91 30.15
C TYR A 700 5.71 -28.97 31.67
N VAL A 701 6.15 -27.87 32.30
CA VAL A 701 6.06 -27.67 33.76
C VAL A 701 5.11 -26.50 34.01
N PHE A 702 4.04 -26.74 34.74
CA PHE A 702 3.06 -25.74 35.14
C PHE A 702 3.24 -25.39 36.62
N ARG A 703 3.49 -24.13 36.94
CA ARG A 703 3.65 -23.64 38.31
C ARG A 703 2.36 -23.07 38.82
N LEU A 704 1.66 -23.84 39.64
CA LEU A 704 0.41 -23.45 40.29
C LEU A 704 0.71 -22.62 41.55
N GLN A 705 0.24 -21.38 41.58
CA GLN A 705 0.34 -20.49 42.74
C GLN A 705 -1.07 -20.15 43.23
N VAL A 706 -1.34 -20.47 44.49
CA VAL A 706 -2.59 -20.11 45.15
C VAL A 706 -2.61 -18.59 45.37
N ALA A 707 -3.74 -17.96 45.08
CA ALA A 707 -3.99 -16.55 45.34
C ALA A 707 -5.22 -16.38 46.24
N TYR A 708 -5.15 -15.37 47.11
CA TYR A 708 -6.23 -14.98 48.00
C TYR A 708 -6.58 -13.51 47.77
N HIS A 709 -7.84 -13.24 47.40
CA HIS A 709 -8.28 -11.92 46.95
C HIS A 709 -8.12 -10.79 47.99
N ARG A 710 -8.08 -11.08 49.30
CA ARG A 710 -7.88 -10.07 50.36
C ARG A 710 -6.41 -9.90 50.74
N GLU A 711 -5.51 -10.79 50.32
CA GLU A 711 -4.08 -10.70 50.65
C GLU A 711 -3.47 -9.35 50.22
N PRO A 712 -3.74 -8.79 49.02
CA PRO A 712 -3.25 -7.47 48.67
C PRO A 712 -3.79 -6.36 49.57
N LEU A 713 -5.05 -6.45 50.04
CA LEU A 713 -5.66 -5.45 50.93
C LEU A 713 -5.03 -5.48 52.32
N ILE A 714 -4.77 -6.67 52.85
CA ILE A 714 -4.10 -6.87 54.14
C ILE A 714 -2.67 -6.32 54.09
N LEU A 715 -1.97 -6.48 52.96
CA LEU A 715 -0.63 -5.91 52.77
C LEU A 715 -0.61 -4.37 52.64
N LYS A 716 -1.77 -3.73 52.43
CA LYS A 716 -1.91 -2.26 52.46
C LYS A 716 -2.11 -1.74 53.88
N GLU A 717 -2.44 -2.60 54.85
CA GLU A 717 -2.62 -2.21 56.24
C GLU A 717 -1.26 -1.98 56.91
N VAL A 718 -0.96 -0.71 57.20
CA VAL A 718 0.26 -0.29 57.90
C VAL A 718 -0.13 0.33 59.24
N VAL A 719 0.40 -0.22 60.32
CA VAL A 719 0.24 0.35 61.67
C VAL A 719 1.29 1.44 61.84
N THR A 720 0.82 2.66 62.05
CA THR A 720 1.69 3.81 62.37
C THR A 720 2.34 3.66 63.74
N PRO A 721 3.46 4.37 64.03
CA PRO A 721 4.10 4.34 65.35
C PRO A 721 3.15 4.71 66.51
N GLU A 722 2.10 5.49 66.21
CA GLU A 722 1.05 5.90 67.15
C GLU A 722 -0.06 4.84 67.33
N GLY A 723 0.04 3.69 66.67
CA GLY A 723 -0.94 2.58 66.76
C GLY A 723 -2.17 2.73 65.85
N MET A 724 -2.20 3.74 64.97
CA MET A 724 -3.31 3.94 64.03
C MET A 724 -3.11 3.10 62.76
N LEU A 725 -4.15 2.38 62.35
CA LEU A 725 -4.21 1.65 61.08
C LEU A 725 -4.36 2.63 59.91
N LYS A 726 -3.41 2.58 58.97
CA LYS A 726 -3.41 3.37 57.74
C LYS A 726 -3.37 2.42 56.55
N TYR A 727 -4.18 2.70 55.53
CA TYR A 727 -4.09 2.01 54.25
C TYR A 727 -3.10 2.76 53.35
N GLN A 728 -2.02 2.09 52.95
CA GLN A 728 -1.00 2.64 52.07
C GLN A 728 -0.47 1.55 51.15
N ASP A 729 -0.40 1.82 49.85
CA ASP A 729 0.23 0.89 48.91
C ASP A 729 1.72 0.75 49.24
N THR A 730 2.12 -0.49 49.52
CA THR A 730 3.51 -0.92 49.68
C THR A 730 4.01 -1.54 48.37
N GLU A 731 5.33 -1.68 48.21
CA GLU A 731 5.89 -2.36 47.04
C GLU A 731 5.39 -3.81 46.95
N GLU A 732 5.36 -4.49 48.09
CA GLU A 732 4.86 -5.87 48.23
C GLU A 732 3.38 -5.98 47.86
N SER A 733 2.53 -5.04 48.31
CA SER A 733 1.10 -5.05 47.96
C SER A 733 0.88 -4.80 46.48
N ARG A 734 1.63 -3.85 45.88
CA ARG A 734 1.52 -3.53 44.45
C ARG A 734 2.00 -4.68 43.58
N GLN A 735 3.09 -5.33 43.94
CA GLN A 735 3.59 -6.49 43.21
C GLN A 735 2.59 -7.64 43.26
N LEU A 736 2.02 -7.95 44.43
CA LEU A 736 1.04 -9.02 44.55
C LEU A 736 -0.27 -8.71 43.78
N GLU A 737 -0.73 -7.46 43.84
CA GLU A 737 -1.89 -6.99 43.08
C GLU A 737 -1.64 -7.07 41.57
N MET A 738 -0.45 -6.69 41.10
CA MET A 738 -0.03 -6.86 39.71
C MET A 738 -0.06 -8.34 39.29
N GLU A 739 0.52 -9.23 40.09
CA GLU A 739 0.66 -10.65 39.77
C GLU A 739 -0.67 -11.42 39.79
N THR A 740 -1.58 -11.08 40.71
CA THR A 740 -2.79 -11.87 40.99
C THR A 740 -4.07 -11.26 40.42
N LEU A 741 -4.06 -9.99 40.04
CA LEU A 741 -5.23 -9.28 39.51
C LEU A 741 -4.98 -8.69 38.11
N HIS A 742 -3.98 -7.81 37.96
CA HIS A 742 -3.78 -7.09 36.69
C HIS A 742 -3.21 -7.97 35.58
N LEU A 743 -2.19 -8.79 35.86
CA LEU A 743 -1.57 -9.66 34.85
C LEU A 743 -2.51 -10.77 34.35
N PRO A 744 -3.32 -11.44 35.21
CA PRO A 744 -4.38 -12.33 34.75
C PRO A 744 -5.39 -11.63 33.84
N TYR A 745 -5.84 -10.43 34.23
CA TYR A 745 -6.79 -9.64 33.43
C TYR A 745 -6.21 -9.23 32.08
N LEU A 746 -4.95 -8.79 32.05
CA LEU A 746 -4.24 -8.48 30.81
C LEU A 746 -4.11 -9.72 29.93
N THR A 747 -3.72 -10.86 30.51
CA THR A 747 -3.55 -12.11 29.76
C THR A 747 -4.86 -12.58 29.15
N SER A 748 -5.98 -12.54 29.90
CA SER A 748 -7.28 -12.92 29.34
C SER A 748 -7.73 -11.94 28.25
N SER A 749 -7.47 -10.64 28.43
CA SER A 749 -7.84 -9.61 27.45
C SER A 749 -7.07 -9.77 26.14
N LEU A 750 -5.77 -10.07 26.21
CA LEU A 750 -4.93 -10.28 25.04
C LEU A 750 -5.09 -11.67 24.41
N HIS A 751 -5.54 -12.68 25.15
CA HIS A 751 -5.74 -14.03 24.61
C HIS A 751 -6.69 -14.08 23.42
N GLY A 752 -7.71 -13.21 23.39
CA GLY A 752 -8.68 -13.12 22.29
C GLY A 752 -8.16 -12.41 21.05
N LEU A 753 -7.10 -11.58 21.17
CA LEU A 753 -6.60 -10.77 20.05
C LEU A 753 -6.11 -11.61 18.87
N PRO A 754 -5.29 -12.68 19.06
CA PRO A 754 -4.89 -13.58 17.99
C PRO A 754 -6.03 -14.24 17.21
N GLN A 755 -7.21 -14.39 17.81
CA GLN A 755 -8.38 -14.95 17.12
C GLN A 755 -8.98 -13.96 16.12
N GLN A 756 -8.88 -12.66 16.41
CA GLN A 756 -9.30 -11.58 15.52
C GLN A 756 -8.18 -11.17 14.55
N HIS A 757 -6.94 -11.20 15.01
CA HIS A 757 -5.74 -10.77 14.31
C HIS A 757 -4.67 -11.86 14.38
N PRO A 758 -4.65 -12.82 13.43
CA PRO A 758 -3.78 -14.00 13.48
C PRO A 758 -2.28 -13.71 13.62
N VAL A 759 -1.82 -12.53 13.19
CA VAL A 759 -0.42 -12.11 13.23
C VAL A 759 -0.04 -11.30 14.48
N PHE A 760 -0.98 -11.06 15.41
CA PHE A 760 -0.69 -10.31 16.65
C PHE A 760 0.45 -10.96 17.45
N GLY A 761 0.35 -12.28 17.70
CA GLY A 761 1.33 -13.00 18.49
C GLY A 761 2.74 -12.96 17.89
N SER A 762 2.87 -13.20 16.59
CA SER A 762 4.17 -13.12 15.89
C SER A 762 4.74 -11.70 15.89
N THR A 763 3.88 -10.68 15.78
CA THR A 763 4.29 -9.26 15.85
C THR A 763 4.84 -8.90 17.24
N CYS A 764 4.16 -9.30 18.32
CA CYS A 764 4.65 -9.10 19.69
C CYS A 764 6.03 -9.73 19.90
N ARG A 765 6.22 -10.95 19.39
CA ARG A 765 7.49 -11.68 19.51
C ARG A 765 8.62 -11.01 18.77
N LEU A 766 8.36 -10.51 17.56
CA LEU A 766 9.33 -9.71 16.80
C LEU A 766 9.67 -8.40 17.51
N ALA A 767 8.68 -7.71 18.07
CA ALA A 767 8.89 -6.47 18.82
C ALA A 767 9.75 -6.72 20.08
N LYS A 768 9.44 -7.77 20.86
CA LYS A 768 10.24 -8.17 22.03
C LYS A 768 11.68 -8.53 21.66
N ARG A 769 11.89 -9.26 20.55
CA ARG A 769 13.22 -9.57 20.01
C ARG A 769 13.98 -8.29 19.65
N TRP A 770 13.30 -7.32 19.04
CA TRP A 770 13.90 -6.04 18.67
C TRP A 770 14.29 -5.22 19.91
N VAL A 771 13.39 -5.07 20.89
CA VAL A 771 13.67 -4.38 22.17
C VAL A 771 14.85 -5.01 22.90
N SER A 772 14.87 -6.35 22.99
CA SER A 772 15.98 -7.08 23.63
C SER A 772 17.30 -6.89 22.90
N ALA A 773 17.28 -6.85 21.56
CA ALA A 773 18.48 -6.58 20.76
C ALA A 773 19.03 -5.15 20.93
N GLN A 774 18.21 -4.21 21.42
CA GLN A 774 18.64 -2.86 21.80
C GLN A 774 19.08 -2.76 23.27
N LEU A 775 19.12 -3.86 24.02
CA LEU A 775 19.43 -3.91 25.45
C LEU A 775 18.46 -3.10 26.33
N LEU A 776 17.17 -3.08 25.96
CA LEU A 776 16.13 -2.33 26.67
C LEU A 776 15.15 -3.23 27.45
N SER A 777 15.36 -4.55 27.47
CA SER A 777 14.46 -5.52 28.11
C SER A 777 14.36 -5.37 29.63
N ASP A 778 15.36 -4.78 30.27
CA ASP A 778 15.37 -4.58 31.73
C ASP A 778 14.50 -3.37 32.15
N ASN A 779 14.25 -2.44 31.23
CA ASN A 779 13.47 -1.23 31.48
C ASN A 779 12.06 -1.27 30.87
N ILE A 780 11.88 -2.04 29.80
CA ILE A 780 10.59 -2.19 29.11
C ILE A 780 10.11 -3.64 29.31
N SER A 781 9.09 -3.80 30.14
CA SER A 781 8.51 -5.12 30.41
C SER A 781 7.83 -5.72 29.17
N GLU A 782 7.69 -7.03 29.14
CA GLU A 782 7.01 -7.73 28.06
C GLU A 782 5.55 -7.29 27.90
N GLU A 783 4.86 -7.05 29.01
CA GLU A 783 3.48 -6.54 29.04
C GLU A 783 3.37 -5.18 28.37
N CYS A 784 4.37 -4.32 28.56
CA CYS A 784 4.42 -3.01 27.91
C CYS A 784 4.55 -3.16 26.39
N VAL A 785 5.43 -4.05 25.92
CA VAL A 785 5.58 -4.34 24.49
C VAL A 785 4.29 -4.93 23.91
N ASP A 786 3.66 -5.88 24.61
CA ASP A 786 2.38 -6.49 24.19
C ASP A 786 1.27 -5.43 24.03
N LEU A 787 1.17 -4.47 24.97
CA LEU A 787 0.19 -3.38 24.92
C LEU A 787 0.49 -2.36 23.80
N LEU A 788 1.76 -2.03 23.57
CA LEU A 788 2.18 -1.15 22.47
C LEU A 788 1.83 -1.77 21.11
N VAL A 789 2.03 -3.07 20.96
CA VAL A 789 1.63 -3.79 19.75
C VAL A 789 0.12 -3.87 19.66
N ALA A 790 -0.60 -4.17 20.75
CA ALA A 790 -2.07 -4.22 20.75
C ALA A 790 -2.70 -2.90 20.29
N PHE A 791 -2.11 -1.76 20.67
CA PHE A 791 -2.53 -0.44 20.19
C PHE A 791 -2.49 -0.33 18.66
N LEU A 792 -1.50 -0.93 17.98
CA LEU A 792 -1.40 -0.91 16.51
C LEU A 792 -2.53 -1.69 15.82
N PHE A 793 -3.02 -2.76 16.44
CA PHE A 793 -4.12 -3.56 15.90
C PHE A 793 -5.49 -2.94 16.20
N LEU A 794 -5.67 -2.38 17.41
CA LEU A 794 -6.93 -1.82 17.88
C LEU A 794 -7.17 -0.38 17.41
N HIS A 795 -6.10 0.40 17.21
CA HIS A 795 -6.15 1.79 16.75
C HIS A 795 -5.24 2.02 15.53
N PRO A 796 -5.49 1.31 14.41
CA PRO A 796 -4.57 1.29 13.27
C PRO A 796 -4.56 2.58 12.43
N ALA A 797 -5.49 3.51 12.64
CA ALA A 797 -5.65 4.68 11.77
C ALA A 797 -4.35 5.50 11.66
N PRO A 798 -3.95 5.94 10.45
CA PRO A 798 -4.67 5.87 9.16
C PRO A 798 -4.50 4.57 8.36
N PHE A 799 -3.82 3.57 8.92
CA PHE A 799 -3.62 2.26 8.31
C PHE A 799 -4.80 1.31 8.61
N THR A 800 -4.68 0.09 8.13
CA THR A 800 -5.48 -1.07 8.52
C THR A 800 -4.76 -1.84 9.63
N PRO A 801 -5.48 -2.66 10.43
CA PRO A 801 -4.82 -3.60 11.31
C PRO A 801 -3.80 -4.44 10.51
N PRO A 802 -2.58 -4.65 11.03
CA PRO A 802 -1.56 -5.46 10.36
C PRO A 802 -1.95 -6.92 10.12
#